data_AF-A0A852T257-F1
#
_entry.id   AF-A0A852T257-F1
#
_cell.length_a   1.000
_cell.length_b   1.000
_cell.length_c   1.000
_cell.angle_alpha   90.00
_cell.angle_beta   90.00
_cell.angle_gamma   90.00
#
_symmetry.space_group_name_H-M   'P 1'
#
loop_
_entity.id
_entity.type
_entity.pdbx_description
1 polymer ?
#
loop_
_entity_poly.entity_id
_entity_poly.type
_entity_poly.pdbx_seq_one_letter_code
_entity_poly.pdbx_strand_id
1 'polypeptide(L)'
;MTDERTWSIRPKWHRFESPRSYARRQSLAAGIPFDFVERGLTSRKQPYIYKVWADEATAAVTVEAAAGRPAGHYLLLKQLAQPKAGVSYPQRYLCRLCGGGDHVEQIPHDRENWCLRHPTQMVWAGPGTAPETQIVVPFDRTQANAERLFRRLAGAGRIDAGLHARAWEMVRDNAWLTRPDGWKPSLSECLHDHEVQGRALLFPETVAVLALLSNPRNIERWVVLTSAQLREDIARMLPPATGPADVLVERIVLWLRRFRREIRPTRIDPLDVPQDIVNTAAIIDVTATYPLWIQRNPRAIGEWDWRRNEETRDPWSSRGTSLKASWTCDAGHAWKTTPYVRTLAGCPYCAGQSAWLGESDLATQFPGLAAEWDYTPGANSGDPSHANSRSNRRVSWICGRGHRWVTAIYNRTRNGSGCPYCAGKRIIPGETDLVTRRPDLAAEWDYSRNGPRDPHTLGSKSAAKVWWEGPCGHHWQALISNRSKGMGCPYCGRKRALPGETDLATVRPDLAAEWHHSNQLSPTDVLPNSGRKVTWQCAEGHLWNAIVISRSKGRGCPYCSGKLVIPGKTDLATIRPDIATEWDSSNSLTAQEVTAHSDRLATWKCRAGHVWQAVVSNRTGRRRVGCPYCSGHRAIPGQTDLRTLRPDLAAEWDISNTRPPDHAKPTSTFKVAWRCARGHVWEATPRHRSQGHGCPHCAPK
;
A
#
# COMPACT_ATOMS: atom_id res chain seq x y z
N MET A 1 -74.04 5.04 -40.13
CA MET A 1 -74.41 5.26 -38.71
C MET A 1 -75.13 6.60 -38.51
N THR A 2 -76.07 6.95 -39.39
CA THR A 2 -76.85 8.21 -39.32
C THR A 2 -78.36 7.96 -39.26
N ASP A 3 -78.75 6.71 -39.01
CA ASP A 3 -80.15 6.30 -38.94
C ASP A 3 -80.65 6.51 -37.49
N GLU A 4 -81.84 7.09 -37.35
CA GLU A 4 -82.45 7.63 -36.12
C GLU A 4 -82.81 6.57 -35.05
N ARG A 5 -82.09 5.46 -34.98
CA ARG A 5 -82.15 4.55 -33.84
C ARG A 5 -81.42 5.23 -32.69
N THR A 6 -82.20 5.90 -31.84
CA THR A 6 -81.75 6.47 -30.57
C THR A 6 -81.19 5.35 -29.70
N TRP A 7 -79.85 5.22 -29.70
CA TRP A 7 -79.12 4.43 -28.71
C TRP A 7 -79.46 5.01 -27.33
N SER A 8 -80.38 4.37 -26.60
CA SER A 8 -80.92 4.83 -25.32
C SER A 8 -79.85 4.89 -24.23
N ILE A 9 -78.79 4.09 -24.37
CA ILE A 9 -77.61 4.11 -23.50
C ILE A 9 -76.36 4.27 -24.38
N ARG A 10 -75.68 5.40 -24.26
CA ARG A 10 -74.39 5.64 -24.93
C ARG A 10 -73.26 5.57 -23.90
N PRO A 11 -72.36 4.58 -23.98
CA PRO A 11 -71.21 4.53 -23.08
C PRO A 11 -70.33 5.77 -23.28
N LYS A 12 -69.66 6.22 -22.21
CA LYS A 12 -68.71 7.31 -22.29
C LYS A 12 -67.44 6.84 -23.01
N TRP A 13 -66.93 7.62 -23.97
CA TRP A 13 -65.61 7.37 -24.56
C TRP A 13 -64.53 7.70 -23.54
N HIS A 14 -63.74 6.69 -23.15
CA HIS A 14 -62.64 6.84 -22.19
C HIS A 14 -61.36 7.41 -22.81
N ARG A 15 -60.54 8.06 -21.98
CA ARG A 15 -59.25 8.62 -22.42
C ARG A 15 -58.35 7.50 -22.97
N PHE A 16 -57.84 7.69 -24.20
CA PHE A 16 -57.05 6.73 -24.98
C PHE A 16 -57.77 5.45 -25.41
N GLU A 17 -59.09 5.32 -25.26
CA GLU A 17 -59.81 4.16 -25.79
C GLU A 17 -59.77 4.11 -27.32
N SER A 18 -59.54 2.93 -27.90
CA SER A 18 -59.52 2.76 -29.35
C SER A 18 -60.93 2.91 -29.96
N PRO A 19 -61.07 3.42 -31.20
CA PRO A 19 -62.38 3.51 -31.87
C PRO A 19 -63.07 2.14 -31.97
N ARG A 20 -62.28 1.07 -32.16
CA ARG A 20 -62.76 -0.31 -32.19
C ARG A 20 -63.33 -0.76 -30.85
N SER A 21 -62.63 -0.48 -29.75
CA SER A 21 -63.09 -0.75 -28.38
C SER A 21 -64.40 -0.01 -28.09
N TYR A 22 -64.44 1.29 -28.41
CA TYR A 22 -65.63 2.10 -28.17
C TYR A 22 -66.84 1.59 -28.96
N ALA A 23 -66.66 1.30 -30.26
CA ALA A 23 -67.71 0.74 -31.10
C ALA A 23 -68.23 -0.59 -30.56
N ARG A 24 -67.35 -1.47 -30.06
CA ARG A 24 -67.73 -2.75 -29.46
C ARG A 24 -68.58 -2.58 -28.20
N ARG A 25 -68.20 -1.66 -27.31
CA ARG A 25 -68.99 -1.36 -26.10
C ARG A 25 -70.32 -0.71 -26.44
N GLN A 26 -70.35 0.16 -27.44
CA GLN A 26 -71.59 0.75 -27.93
C GLN A 26 -72.54 -0.33 -28.47
N SER A 27 -72.05 -1.25 -29.31
CA SER A 27 -72.79 -2.43 -29.78
C SER A 27 -73.38 -3.24 -28.63
N LEU A 28 -72.57 -3.56 -27.62
CA LEU A 28 -73.00 -4.29 -26.43
C LEU A 28 -74.12 -3.54 -25.67
N ALA A 29 -73.97 -2.23 -25.47
CA ALA A 29 -74.93 -1.41 -24.75
C ALA A 29 -76.31 -1.31 -25.43
N ALA A 30 -76.39 -1.49 -26.76
CA ALA A 30 -77.67 -1.58 -27.46
C ALA A 30 -78.12 -3.01 -27.78
N GLY A 31 -77.41 -4.03 -27.31
CA GLY A 31 -77.75 -5.42 -27.60
C GLY A 31 -77.63 -5.81 -29.08
N ILE A 32 -76.76 -5.13 -29.83
CA ILE A 32 -76.54 -5.38 -31.26
C ILE A 32 -75.22 -6.14 -31.44
N PRO A 33 -75.17 -7.22 -32.24
CA PRO A 33 -73.93 -7.90 -32.59
C PRO A 33 -72.90 -6.95 -33.22
N PHE A 34 -71.63 -7.02 -32.76
CA PHE A 34 -70.58 -6.11 -33.23
C PHE A 34 -70.28 -6.22 -34.72
N ASP A 35 -70.43 -7.42 -35.31
CA ASP A 35 -70.29 -7.66 -36.75
C ASP A 35 -71.28 -6.83 -37.59
N PHE A 36 -72.47 -6.52 -37.04
CA PHE A 36 -73.44 -5.65 -37.69
C PHE A 36 -72.95 -4.19 -37.75
N VAL A 37 -72.29 -3.71 -36.69
CA VAL A 37 -71.66 -2.38 -36.68
C VAL A 37 -70.44 -2.35 -37.60
N GLU A 38 -69.63 -3.41 -37.62
CA GLU A 38 -68.51 -3.53 -38.58
C GLU A 38 -69.00 -3.49 -40.03
N ARG A 39 -70.10 -4.18 -40.36
CA ARG A 39 -70.76 -4.04 -41.68
C ARG A 39 -71.23 -2.61 -41.96
N GLY A 40 -71.81 -1.94 -40.96
CA GLY A 40 -72.30 -0.56 -41.09
C GLY A 40 -71.22 0.52 -41.26
N LEU A 41 -69.96 0.18 -40.99
CA LEU A 41 -68.78 1.02 -41.22
C LEU A 41 -68.15 0.79 -42.62
N THR A 42 -68.63 -0.19 -43.39
CA THR A 42 -68.18 -0.43 -44.78
C THR A 42 -68.90 0.50 -45.77
N SER A 43 -68.21 0.92 -46.83
CA SER A 43 -68.85 1.58 -47.98
C SER A 43 -69.24 0.55 -49.04
N ARG A 44 -70.21 0.89 -49.92
CA ARG A 44 -70.59 0.02 -51.08
C ARG A 44 -69.39 -0.38 -51.96
N LYS A 45 -68.27 0.35 -51.93
CA LYS A 45 -67.06 0.07 -52.73
C LYS A 45 -66.07 -0.89 -52.04
N GLN A 46 -66.22 -1.19 -50.74
CA GLN A 46 -65.34 -2.12 -50.01
C GLN A 46 -66.16 -2.96 -49.00
N PRO A 47 -66.79 -4.06 -49.45
CA PRO A 47 -67.78 -4.82 -48.66
C PRO A 47 -67.18 -5.82 -47.65
N TYR A 48 -65.86 -5.85 -47.45
CA TYR A 48 -65.21 -6.86 -46.62
C TYR A 48 -65.05 -6.40 -45.16
N ILE A 49 -65.73 -7.09 -44.24
CA ILE A 49 -65.79 -6.81 -42.79
C ILE A 49 -64.39 -6.67 -42.16
N TYR A 50 -63.41 -7.46 -42.60
CA TYR A 50 -62.06 -7.47 -42.02
C TYR A 50 -61.18 -6.28 -42.45
N LYS A 51 -61.57 -5.51 -43.49
CA LYS A 51 -60.77 -4.37 -44.00
C LYS A 51 -61.12 -3.02 -43.36
N VAL A 52 -62.26 -2.91 -42.68
CA VAL A 52 -62.72 -1.65 -42.06
C VAL A 52 -61.69 -1.11 -41.06
N TRP A 53 -61.12 -1.99 -40.26
CA TRP A 53 -60.12 -1.63 -39.26
C TRP A 53 -58.68 -1.66 -39.80
N ALA A 54 -58.48 -2.01 -41.08
CA ALA A 54 -57.16 -1.95 -41.73
C ALA A 54 -56.71 -0.49 -41.96
N ASP A 55 -57.67 0.40 -42.22
CA ASP A 55 -57.48 1.85 -42.12
C ASP A 55 -58.24 2.39 -40.90
N GLU A 56 -57.60 2.21 -39.75
CA GLU A 56 -58.13 2.60 -38.45
C GLU A 56 -58.42 4.12 -38.36
N ALA A 57 -57.74 4.95 -39.15
CA ALA A 57 -57.95 6.40 -39.19
C ALA A 57 -59.30 6.74 -39.84
N THR A 58 -59.63 6.08 -40.95
CA THR A 58 -60.93 6.26 -41.63
C THR A 58 -62.08 5.73 -40.79
N ALA A 59 -61.91 4.58 -40.13
CA ALA A 59 -62.91 4.05 -39.19
C ALA A 59 -63.14 5.00 -38.00
N ALA A 60 -62.07 5.62 -37.48
CA ALA A 60 -62.14 6.56 -36.36
C ALA A 60 -63.07 7.75 -36.64
N VAL A 61 -63.02 8.35 -37.84
CA VAL A 61 -63.87 9.52 -38.20
C VAL A 61 -65.36 9.22 -38.01
N THR A 62 -65.79 8.01 -38.40
CA THR A 62 -67.20 7.61 -38.28
C THR A 62 -67.60 7.37 -36.83
N VAL A 63 -66.72 6.74 -36.04
CA VAL A 63 -66.96 6.48 -34.61
C VAL A 63 -66.94 7.78 -33.80
N GLU A 64 -66.03 8.70 -34.12
CA GLU A 64 -65.93 10.04 -33.51
C GLU A 64 -67.21 10.84 -33.68
N ALA A 65 -67.76 10.89 -34.90
CA ALA A 65 -69.02 11.54 -35.17
C ALA A 65 -70.17 10.92 -34.34
N ALA A 66 -70.23 9.59 -34.27
CA ALA A 66 -71.26 8.88 -33.48
C ALA A 66 -71.14 9.14 -31.96
N ALA A 67 -69.92 9.40 -31.48
CA ALA A 67 -69.63 9.66 -30.08
C ALA A 67 -69.61 11.15 -29.69
N GLY A 68 -69.90 12.06 -30.62
CA GLY A 68 -69.84 13.50 -30.38
C GLY A 68 -68.41 14.01 -30.15
N ARG A 69 -67.42 13.43 -30.82
CA ARG A 69 -66.02 13.87 -30.81
C ARG A 69 -65.66 14.63 -32.09
N PRO A 70 -64.77 15.64 -32.02
CA PRO A 70 -64.26 16.29 -33.22
C PRO A 70 -63.51 15.29 -34.12
N ALA A 71 -63.61 15.48 -35.43
CA ALA A 71 -62.86 14.66 -36.40
C ALA A 71 -61.34 14.78 -36.14
N GLY A 72 -60.64 13.64 -36.13
CA GLY A 72 -59.19 13.56 -35.92
C GLY A 72 -58.77 13.47 -34.44
N HIS A 73 -59.72 13.37 -33.50
CA HIS A 73 -59.46 13.23 -32.07
C HIS A 73 -58.62 11.98 -31.73
N TYR A 74 -58.91 10.85 -32.37
CA TYR A 74 -58.20 9.59 -32.24
C TYR A 74 -56.77 9.71 -32.73
N LEU A 75 -56.55 10.29 -33.91
CA LEU A 75 -55.20 10.48 -34.45
C LEU A 75 -54.35 11.36 -33.54
N LEU A 76 -54.94 12.42 -32.97
CA LEU A 76 -54.29 13.25 -31.97
C LEU A 76 -53.93 12.43 -30.72
N LEU A 77 -54.87 11.65 -30.17
CA LEU A 77 -54.60 10.79 -29.01
C LEU A 77 -53.57 9.70 -29.31
N LYS A 78 -53.57 9.15 -30.52
CA LYS A 78 -52.60 8.14 -30.98
C LYS A 78 -51.21 8.74 -31.09
N GLN A 79 -51.08 9.93 -31.67
CA GLN A 79 -49.82 10.66 -31.72
C GLN A 79 -49.31 11.01 -30.32
N LEU A 80 -50.20 11.42 -29.41
CA LEU A 80 -49.86 11.65 -28.00
C LEU A 80 -49.47 10.36 -27.28
N ALA A 81 -50.09 9.22 -27.59
CA ALA A 81 -49.79 7.94 -26.95
C ALA A 81 -48.50 7.31 -27.49
N GLN A 82 -48.25 7.48 -28.79
CA GLN A 82 -47.17 6.84 -29.56
C GLN A 82 -46.37 7.90 -30.34
N PRO A 83 -45.63 8.79 -29.66
CA PRO A 83 -44.94 9.90 -30.30
C PRO A 83 -43.73 9.49 -31.16
N LYS A 84 -43.23 8.26 -31.01
CA LYS A 84 -42.08 7.73 -31.76
C LYS A 84 -42.51 6.64 -32.73
N ALA A 85 -42.39 6.91 -34.03
CA ALA A 85 -42.61 5.92 -35.09
C ALA A 85 -41.54 4.81 -35.00
N GLY A 86 -41.95 3.55 -35.21
CA GLY A 86 -41.05 2.39 -35.19
C GLY A 86 -40.78 1.77 -33.81
N VAL A 87 -41.25 2.38 -32.71
CA VAL A 87 -41.20 1.77 -31.37
C VAL A 87 -42.47 0.94 -31.15
N SER A 88 -42.29 -0.34 -30.78
CA SER A 88 -43.40 -1.21 -30.39
C SER A 88 -43.85 -0.88 -28.97
N TYR A 89 -45.15 -0.63 -28.78
CA TYR A 89 -45.74 -0.36 -27.48
C TYR A 89 -46.57 -1.57 -27.02
N PRO A 90 -46.50 -1.97 -25.74
CA PRO A 90 -47.28 -3.09 -25.22
C PRO A 90 -48.78 -2.77 -25.23
N GLN A 91 -49.61 -3.80 -25.36
CA GLN A 91 -51.07 -3.69 -25.24
C GLN A 91 -51.49 -3.12 -23.88
N ARG A 92 -52.59 -2.35 -23.86
CA ARG A 92 -53.10 -1.66 -22.67
C ARG A 92 -54.61 -1.74 -22.56
N TYR A 93 -55.07 -1.81 -21.33
CA TYR A 93 -56.48 -1.76 -20.96
C TYR A 93 -56.70 -0.71 -19.88
N LEU A 94 -57.88 -0.10 -19.87
CA LEU A 94 -58.27 0.84 -18.82
C LEU A 94 -58.24 0.14 -17.45
N CYS A 95 -57.99 0.91 -16.39
CA CYS A 95 -58.18 0.45 -15.02
C CYS A 95 -59.57 -0.19 -14.83
N ARG A 96 -59.62 -1.43 -14.33
CA ARG A 96 -60.82 -2.24 -14.09
C ARG A 96 -61.86 -1.52 -13.20
N LEU A 97 -61.40 -0.72 -12.24
CA LEU A 97 -62.27 0.08 -11.37
C LEU A 97 -62.80 1.34 -12.08
N CYS A 98 -62.04 1.93 -13.01
CA CYS A 98 -62.50 3.05 -13.83
C CYS A 98 -63.46 2.63 -14.93
N GLY A 99 -63.30 1.41 -15.45
CA GLY A 99 -64.16 0.82 -16.47
C GLY A 99 -65.43 0.18 -15.91
N GLY A 100 -65.57 0.05 -14.58
CA GLY A 100 -66.73 -0.59 -13.97
C GLY A 100 -66.92 -2.06 -14.36
N GLY A 101 -65.82 -2.76 -14.70
CA GLY A 101 -65.85 -4.13 -15.23
C GLY A 101 -65.81 -4.25 -16.76
N ASP A 102 -65.92 -3.14 -17.50
CA ASP A 102 -65.81 -3.17 -18.97
C ASP A 102 -64.38 -3.49 -19.46
N HIS A 103 -64.29 -4.26 -20.53
CA HIS A 103 -63.05 -4.47 -21.30
C HIS A 103 -62.80 -3.29 -22.25
N VAL A 104 -62.18 -2.24 -21.71
CA VAL A 104 -61.84 -1.04 -22.48
C VAL A 104 -60.39 -1.12 -22.96
N GLU A 105 -60.19 -1.49 -24.22
CA GLU A 105 -58.87 -1.52 -24.85
C GLU A 105 -58.41 -0.07 -25.14
N GLN A 106 -57.18 0.24 -24.73
CA GLN A 106 -56.57 1.55 -24.94
C GLN A 106 -55.55 1.51 -26.07
N ILE A 107 -55.27 2.67 -26.67
CA ILE A 107 -54.16 2.87 -27.59
C ILE A 107 -52.88 2.38 -26.89
N PRO A 108 -52.14 1.43 -27.49
CA PRO A 108 -50.90 0.92 -26.92
C PRO A 108 -49.95 2.06 -26.60
N HIS A 109 -49.52 2.16 -25.34
CA HIS A 109 -48.68 3.25 -24.86
C HIS A 109 -47.89 2.84 -23.63
N ASP A 110 -46.87 3.62 -23.28
CA ASP A 110 -46.08 3.42 -22.07
C ASP A 110 -45.95 4.71 -21.25
N ARG A 111 -47.09 5.23 -20.78
CA ARG A 111 -47.16 6.56 -20.13
C ARG A 111 -47.83 6.56 -18.75
N GLU A 112 -48.63 5.56 -18.41
CA GLU A 112 -49.36 5.48 -17.13
C GLU A 112 -49.49 4.03 -16.64
N ASN A 113 -48.78 3.62 -15.59
CA ASN A 113 -48.77 2.21 -15.15
C ASN A 113 -49.68 1.97 -13.94
N TRP A 114 -49.61 2.83 -12.93
CA TRP A 114 -50.56 2.84 -11.81
C TRP A 114 -51.70 3.83 -12.04
N CYS A 115 -52.94 3.36 -11.86
CA CYS A 115 -54.12 4.22 -11.78
C CYS A 115 -54.24 4.83 -10.39
N LEU A 116 -54.18 6.17 -10.33
CA LEU A 116 -54.26 6.96 -9.09
C LEU A 116 -55.61 7.66 -8.88
N ARG A 117 -56.66 7.24 -9.61
CA ARG A 117 -57.98 7.92 -9.60
C ARG A 117 -58.88 7.48 -8.44
N HIS A 118 -58.46 6.49 -7.66
CA HIS A 118 -59.24 5.89 -6.58
C HIS A 118 -58.71 6.38 -5.22
N PRO A 119 -59.56 6.89 -4.30
CA PRO A 119 -59.09 7.53 -3.06
C PRO A 119 -58.34 6.63 -2.08
N THR A 120 -58.72 5.34 -1.98
CA THR A 120 -58.19 4.40 -0.97
C THR A 120 -57.36 3.27 -1.57
N GLN A 121 -57.31 3.17 -2.90
CA GLN A 121 -56.72 2.03 -3.62
C GLN A 121 -55.95 2.51 -4.85
N MET A 122 -55.06 1.67 -5.33
CA MET A 122 -54.34 1.85 -6.59
C MET A 122 -54.47 0.59 -7.43
N VAL A 123 -54.49 0.77 -8.76
CA VAL A 123 -54.63 -0.36 -9.70
C VAL A 123 -53.49 -0.35 -10.70
N TRP A 124 -52.78 -1.46 -10.83
CA TRP A 124 -51.77 -1.62 -11.87
C TRP A 124 -52.46 -1.93 -13.20
N ALA A 125 -52.35 -1.01 -14.15
CA ALA A 125 -52.84 -1.10 -15.54
C ALA A 125 -51.67 -0.94 -16.52
N GLY A 126 -50.50 -1.45 -16.12
CA GLY A 126 -49.26 -1.38 -16.88
C GLY A 126 -49.24 -2.30 -18.11
N PRO A 127 -48.08 -2.43 -18.78
CA PRO A 127 -47.88 -3.38 -19.86
C PRO A 127 -48.26 -4.82 -19.48
N GLY A 128 -48.90 -5.53 -20.41
CA GLY A 128 -49.14 -6.98 -20.28
C GLY A 128 -50.27 -7.38 -19.32
N THR A 129 -51.06 -6.42 -18.82
CA THR A 129 -52.17 -6.72 -17.91
C THR A 129 -53.52 -6.60 -18.58
N ALA A 130 -54.23 -7.72 -18.69
CA ALA A 130 -55.65 -7.75 -19.00
C ALA A 130 -56.45 -7.25 -17.78
N PRO A 131 -57.69 -6.76 -17.95
CA PRO A 131 -58.51 -6.25 -16.84
C PRO A 131 -58.58 -7.19 -15.62
N GLU A 132 -58.61 -8.50 -15.84
CA GLU A 132 -58.71 -9.53 -14.81
C GLU A 132 -57.42 -9.72 -14.00
N THR A 133 -56.26 -9.50 -14.62
CA THR A 133 -54.93 -9.62 -14.00
C THR A 133 -54.42 -8.29 -13.44
N GLN A 134 -55.19 -7.21 -13.57
CA GLN A 134 -54.82 -5.93 -12.95
C GLN A 134 -54.82 -6.04 -11.42
N ILE A 135 -53.65 -5.78 -10.84
CA ILE A 135 -53.42 -5.85 -9.41
C ILE A 135 -54.06 -4.63 -8.73
N VAL A 136 -54.90 -4.88 -7.73
CA VAL A 136 -55.49 -3.85 -6.87
C VAL A 136 -54.83 -3.90 -5.51
N VAL A 137 -54.25 -2.79 -5.07
CA VAL A 137 -53.58 -2.66 -3.77
C VAL A 137 -54.16 -1.48 -2.97
N PRO A 138 -54.05 -1.48 -1.62
CA PRO A 138 -54.28 -0.27 -0.84
C PRO A 138 -53.40 0.87 -1.33
N PHE A 139 -53.86 2.11 -1.17
CA PHE A 139 -53.08 3.27 -1.61
C PHE A 139 -51.69 3.31 -0.95
N ASP A 140 -50.65 3.18 -1.76
CA ASP A 140 -49.26 3.20 -1.32
C ASP A 140 -48.56 4.48 -1.80
N ARG A 141 -48.03 5.26 -0.85
CA ARG A 141 -47.43 6.56 -1.14
C ARG A 141 -46.16 6.44 -1.97
N THR A 142 -45.38 5.36 -1.80
CA THR A 142 -44.13 5.12 -2.52
C THR A 142 -44.42 4.83 -3.99
N GLN A 143 -45.36 3.93 -4.26
CA GLN A 143 -45.84 3.60 -5.61
C GLN A 143 -46.45 4.81 -6.30
N ALA A 144 -47.30 5.57 -5.60
CA ALA A 144 -47.93 6.77 -6.15
C ALA A 144 -46.90 7.85 -6.52
N ASN A 145 -45.86 8.03 -5.70
CA ASN A 145 -44.78 8.96 -6.00
C ASN A 145 -43.93 8.51 -7.19
N ALA A 146 -43.64 7.22 -7.30
CA ALA A 146 -42.96 6.63 -8.45
C ALA A 146 -43.77 6.85 -9.74
N GLU A 147 -45.07 6.57 -9.74
CA GLU A 147 -45.95 6.81 -10.90
C GLU A 147 -45.98 8.28 -11.32
N ARG A 148 -46.06 9.22 -10.36
CA ARG A 148 -46.00 10.65 -10.66
C ARG A 148 -44.64 11.06 -11.26
N LEU A 149 -43.54 10.49 -10.77
CA LEU A 149 -42.22 10.74 -11.34
C LEU A 149 -42.10 10.15 -12.76
N PHE A 150 -42.56 8.91 -12.97
CA PHE A 150 -42.62 8.28 -14.28
C PHE A 150 -43.39 9.13 -15.29
N ARG A 151 -44.62 9.54 -14.95
CA ARG A 151 -45.44 10.42 -15.80
C ARG A 151 -44.74 11.74 -16.13
N ARG A 152 -44.02 12.35 -15.17
CA ARG A 152 -43.24 13.58 -15.42
C ARG A 152 -42.08 13.33 -16.37
N LEU A 153 -41.31 12.25 -16.19
CA LEU A 153 -40.20 11.89 -17.07
C LEU A 153 -40.69 11.58 -18.49
N ALA A 154 -41.77 10.81 -18.63
CA ALA A 154 -42.39 10.47 -19.91
C ALA A 154 -43.02 11.70 -20.58
N GLY A 155 -43.64 12.59 -19.80
CA GLY A 155 -44.20 13.86 -20.28
C GLY A 155 -43.13 14.81 -20.81
N ALA A 156 -41.96 14.86 -20.16
CA ALA A 156 -40.81 15.63 -20.58
C ALA A 156 -40.01 14.98 -21.74
N GLY A 157 -40.43 13.82 -22.24
CA GLY A 157 -39.73 13.09 -23.30
C GLY A 157 -38.37 12.51 -22.88
N ARG A 158 -38.06 12.48 -21.57
CA ARG A 158 -36.79 11.99 -21.02
C ARG A 158 -36.69 10.46 -21.04
N ILE A 159 -37.82 9.76 -21.06
CA ILE A 159 -37.90 8.30 -21.15
C ILE A 159 -38.84 7.89 -22.30
N ASP A 160 -38.59 6.71 -22.86
CA ASP A 160 -39.46 6.04 -23.82
C ASP A 160 -39.63 4.56 -23.45
N ALA A 161 -40.49 3.85 -24.20
CA ALA A 161 -40.80 2.44 -23.95
C ALA A 161 -39.56 1.53 -24.03
N GLY A 162 -38.58 1.88 -24.87
CA GLY A 162 -37.33 1.12 -24.99
C GLY A 162 -36.47 1.27 -23.73
N LEU A 163 -36.28 2.49 -23.25
CA LEU A 163 -35.52 2.74 -22.01
C LEU A 163 -36.24 2.17 -20.78
N HIS A 164 -37.58 2.23 -20.73
CA HIS A 164 -38.37 1.62 -19.66
C HIS A 164 -38.22 0.09 -19.64
N ALA A 165 -38.33 -0.58 -20.79
CA ALA A 165 -38.09 -2.02 -20.89
C ALA A 165 -36.69 -2.39 -20.39
N ARG A 166 -35.66 -1.63 -20.79
CA ARG A 166 -34.27 -1.87 -20.34
C ARG A 166 -34.07 -1.65 -18.85
N ALA A 167 -34.60 -0.57 -18.28
CA ALA A 167 -34.50 -0.32 -16.86
C ALA A 167 -35.24 -1.39 -16.03
N TRP A 168 -36.41 -1.84 -16.52
CA TRP A 168 -37.13 -2.95 -15.93
C TRP A 168 -36.29 -4.23 -15.93
N GLU A 169 -35.73 -4.62 -17.07
CA GLU A 169 -34.86 -5.80 -17.16
C GLU A 169 -33.71 -5.75 -16.16
N MET A 170 -33.03 -4.60 -16.02
CA MET A 170 -31.93 -4.45 -15.06
C MET A 170 -32.36 -4.65 -13.61
N VAL A 171 -33.47 -4.02 -13.21
CA VAL A 171 -33.99 -4.07 -11.83
C VAL A 171 -34.56 -5.45 -11.52
N ARG A 172 -35.36 -5.99 -12.43
CA ARG A 172 -35.91 -7.34 -12.38
C ARG A 172 -34.80 -8.36 -12.19
N ASP A 173 -33.79 -8.33 -13.05
CA ASP A 173 -32.67 -9.26 -13.00
C ASP A 173 -31.85 -9.10 -11.72
N ASN A 174 -31.64 -7.87 -11.25
CA ASN A 174 -30.95 -7.62 -9.97
C ASN A 174 -31.71 -8.23 -8.78
N ALA A 175 -33.04 -8.11 -8.79
CA ALA A 175 -33.90 -8.65 -7.75
C ALA A 175 -34.02 -10.19 -7.81
N TRP A 176 -34.03 -10.76 -9.02
CA TRP A 176 -34.25 -12.20 -9.24
C TRP A 176 -32.98 -13.04 -9.17
N LEU A 177 -31.86 -12.56 -9.71
CA LEU A 177 -30.67 -13.40 -9.99
C LEU A 177 -29.64 -13.43 -8.86
N THR A 178 -29.89 -12.73 -7.75
CA THR A 178 -28.89 -12.49 -6.70
C THR A 178 -29.18 -13.16 -5.36
N ARG A 179 -30.24 -13.97 -5.28
CA ARG A 179 -30.61 -14.74 -4.09
C ARG A 179 -30.41 -16.24 -4.33
N PRO A 180 -29.78 -16.97 -3.40
CA PRO A 180 -29.61 -18.43 -3.50
C PRO A 180 -30.94 -19.18 -3.65
N ASP A 181 -32.00 -18.66 -3.03
CA ASP A 181 -33.31 -19.31 -2.95
C ASP A 181 -34.29 -18.80 -4.04
N GLY A 182 -33.82 -17.99 -5.00
CA GLY A 182 -34.70 -17.33 -5.96
C GLY A 182 -35.60 -16.27 -5.33
N TRP A 183 -36.85 -16.16 -5.81
CA TRP A 183 -37.80 -15.09 -5.52
C TRP A 183 -38.07 -14.88 -4.02
N LYS A 184 -38.55 -13.67 -3.64
CA LYS A 184 -39.19 -13.48 -2.32
C LYS A 184 -40.30 -14.54 -2.17
N PRO A 185 -40.40 -15.25 -1.04
CA PRO A 185 -41.47 -16.24 -0.81
C PRO A 185 -42.87 -15.67 -1.05
N SER A 186 -43.06 -14.36 -0.82
CA SER A 186 -44.30 -13.63 -1.06
C SER A 186 -44.71 -13.50 -2.53
N LEU A 187 -43.88 -13.93 -3.49
CA LEU A 187 -44.14 -13.86 -4.93
C LEU A 187 -44.13 -15.24 -5.61
N SER A 188 -43.71 -16.30 -4.90
CA SER A 188 -43.66 -17.67 -5.44
C SER A 188 -45.02 -18.36 -5.56
N GLU A 189 -46.09 -17.78 -5.02
CA GLU A 189 -47.40 -18.44 -4.89
C GLU A 189 -48.28 -18.40 -6.17
N CYS A 190 -47.92 -17.63 -7.22
CA CYS A 190 -48.81 -17.43 -8.37
C CYS A 190 -48.11 -17.43 -9.76
N LEU A 191 -47.70 -18.62 -10.23
CA LEU A 191 -46.89 -18.87 -11.45
C LEU A 191 -47.35 -18.16 -12.75
N HIS A 192 -48.63 -17.83 -12.89
CA HIS A 192 -49.18 -17.25 -14.14
C HIS A 192 -49.09 -15.72 -14.23
N ASP A 193 -48.76 -15.02 -13.14
CA ASP A 193 -48.80 -13.54 -13.07
C ASP A 193 -47.50 -12.92 -12.51
N HIS A 194 -46.45 -13.74 -12.44
CA HIS A 194 -45.14 -13.39 -11.88
C HIS A 194 -44.56 -12.11 -12.50
N GLU A 195 -44.55 -12.00 -13.83
CA GLU A 195 -43.96 -10.84 -14.50
C GLU A 195 -44.72 -9.54 -14.18
N VAL A 196 -46.04 -9.60 -14.11
CA VAL A 196 -46.91 -8.45 -13.81
C VAL A 196 -46.74 -8.03 -12.35
N GLN A 197 -46.78 -8.98 -11.42
CA GLN A 197 -46.56 -8.72 -9.98
C GLN A 197 -45.17 -8.17 -9.71
N GLY A 198 -44.14 -8.73 -10.36
CA GLY A 198 -42.78 -8.23 -10.29
C GLY A 198 -42.67 -6.79 -10.78
N ARG A 199 -43.26 -6.48 -11.95
CA ARG A 199 -43.28 -5.13 -12.53
C ARG A 199 -43.96 -4.14 -11.58
N ALA A 200 -45.11 -4.50 -11.02
CA ALA A 200 -45.85 -3.66 -10.10
C ALA A 200 -45.07 -3.42 -8.79
N LEU A 201 -44.50 -4.48 -8.20
CA LEU A 201 -43.79 -4.40 -6.92
C LEU A 201 -42.48 -3.59 -7.02
N LEU A 202 -41.67 -3.86 -8.04
CA LEU A 202 -40.37 -3.23 -8.26
C LEU A 202 -40.45 -1.92 -9.04
N PHE A 203 -41.67 -1.43 -9.29
CA PHE A 203 -41.89 -0.20 -10.04
C PHE A 203 -41.15 1.01 -9.44
N PRO A 204 -41.10 1.24 -8.11
CA PRO A 204 -40.36 2.37 -7.55
C PRO A 204 -38.85 2.30 -7.85
N GLU A 205 -38.25 1.12 -7.74
CA GLU A 205 -36.84 0.89 -8.07
C GLU A 205 -36.59 1.12 -9.56
N THR A 206 -37.48 0.62 -10.42
CA THR A 206 -37.43 0.81 -11.88
C THR A 206 -37.49 2.29 -12.25
N VAL A 207 -38.40 3.06 -11.66
CA VAL A 207 -38.52 4.50 -11.92
C VAL A 207 -37.31 5.28 -11.41
N ALA A 208 -36.72 4.87 -10.29
CA ALA A 208 -35.51 5.50 -9.78
C ALA A 208 -34.30 5.24 -10.69
N VAL A 209 -34.11 4.02 -11.19
CA VAL A 209 -33.11 3.71 -12.23
C VAL A 209 -33.38 4.50 -13.50
N LEU A 210 -34.65 4.60 -13.94
CA LEU A 210 -35.03 5.44 -15.08
C LEU A 210 -34.66 6.91 -14.89
N ALA A 211 -34.90 7.46 -13.70
CA ALA A 211 -34.55 8.85 -13.40
C ALA A 211 -33.03 9.10 -13.51
N LEU A 212 -32.21 8.11 -13.13
CA LEU A 212 -30.76 8.15 -13.27
C LEU A 212 -30.32 8.08 -14.74
N LEU A 213 -30.81 7.08 -15.48
CA LEU A 213 -30.41 6.81 -16.88
C LEU A 213 -30.93 7.86 -17.86
N SER A 214 -32.03 8.52 -17.53
CA SER A 214 -32.65 9.57 -18.35
C SER A 214 -32.10 10.97 -18.06
N ASN A 215 -31.09 11.12 -17.20
CA ASN A 215 -30.49 12.41 -16.88
C ASN A 215 -29.27 12.67 -17.78
N PRO A 216 -29.34 13.62 -18.73
CA PRO A 216 -28.24 13.88 -19.67
C PRO A 216 -26.92 14.20 -18.96
N ARG A 217 -26.96 14.97 -17.85
CA ARG A 217 -25.76 15.33 -17.09
C ARG A 217 -25.06 14.11 -16.49
N ASN A 218 -25.84 13.12 -16.05
CA ASN A 218 -25.27 11.87 -15.53
C ASN A 218 -24.58 11.11 -16.68
N ILE A 219 -25.25 10.98 -17.82
CA ILE A 219 -24.72 10.27 -19.00
C ILE A 219 -23.44 10.94 -19.51
N GLU A 220 -23.46 12.26 -19.74
CA GLU A 220 -22.30 13.03 -20.20
C GLU A 220 -21.10 12.85 -19.26
N ARG A 221 -21.31 12.93 -17.94
CA ARG A 221 -20.27 12.69 -16.95
C ARG A 221 -19.77 11.25 -17.00
N TRP A 222 -20.68 10.28 -17.00
CA TRP A 222 -20.33 8.86 -16.99
C TRP A 222 -19.55 8.42 -18.21
N VAL A 223 -19.78 9.04 -19.37
CA VAL A 223 -19.06 8.69 -20.61
C VAL A 223 -17.55 8.95 -20.50
N VAL A 224 -17.11 9.94 -19.73
CA VAL A 224 -15.69 10.35 -19.67
C VAL A 224 -14.88 9.80 -18.48
N LEU A 225 -15.52 9.17 -17.50
CA LEU A 225 -14.83 8.63 -16.31
C LEU A 225 -13.89 7.44 -16.63
N THR A 226 -13.01 7.04 -15.72
CA THR A 226 -12.43 5.68 -15.82
C THR A 226 -13.47 4.64 -15.42
N SER A 227 -13.32 3.39 -15.84
CA SER A 227 -14.27 2.32 -15.47
C SER A 227 -14.35 2.06 -13.96
N ALA A 228 -13.30 2.42 -13.20
CA ALA A 228 -13.32 2.37 -11.73
C ALA A 228 -14.16 3.50 -11.13
N GLN A 229 -13.90 4.74 -11.56
CA GLN A 229 -14.65 5.93 -11.11
C GLN A 229 -16.13 5.84 -11.51
N LEU A 230 -16.42 5.31 -12.70
CA LEU A 230 -17.79 5.11 -13.17
C LEU A 230 -18.60 4.23 -12.22
N ARG A 231 -18.04 3.08 -11.84
CA ARG A 231 -18.71 2.13 -10.93
C ARG A 231 -18.98 2.75 -9.58
N GLU A 232 -17.99 3.45 -9.02
CA GLU A 232 -18.13 4.13 -7.74
C GLU A 232 -19.21 5.23 -7.79
N ASP A 233 -19.23 6.00 -8.86
CA ASP A 233 -20.19 7.09 -9.05
C ASP A 233 -21.62 6.57 -9.26
N ILE A 234 -21.82 5.52 -10.07
CA ILE A 234 -23.13 4.86 -10.21
C ILE A 234 -23.58 4.29 -8.86
N ALA A 235 -22.70 3.57 -8.14
CA ALA A 235 -23.03 2.95 -6.86
C ALA A 235 -23.51 3.99 -5.83
N ARG A 236 -22.90 5.17 -5.81
CA ARG A 236 -23.26 6.28 -4.93
C ARG A 236 -24.62 6.89 -5.26
N MET A 237 -25.00 6.86 -6.54
CA MET A 237 -26.24 7.46 -7.03
C MET A 237 -27.42 6.50 -7.06
N LEU A 238 -27.16 5.19 -7.01
CA LEU A 238 -28.22 4.18 -7.03
C LEU A 238 -29.14 4.32 -5.81
N PRO A 239 -30.47 4.23 -6.01
CA PRO A 239 -31.40 4.10 -4.89
C PRO A 239 -31.15 2.77 -4.15
N PRO A 240 -31.64 2.64 -2.90
CA PRO A 240 -31.80 1.32 -2.30
C PRO A 240 -32.60 0.42 -3.25
N ALA A 241 -32.01 -0.71 -3.62
CA ALA A 241 -32.59 -1.66 -4.57
C ALA A 241 -32.68 -3.04 -3.94
N THR A 242 -33.61 -3.86 -4.42
CA THR A 242 -33.70 -5.26 -4.04
C THR A 242 -32.56 -6.02 -4.71
N GLY A 243 -31.67 -6.61 -3.90
CA GLY A 243 -30.46 -7.31 -4.37
C GLY A 243 -29.17 -6.53 -4.07
N PRO A 244 -28.00 -7.10 -4.35
CA PRO A 244 -26.71 -6.48 -4.14
C PRO A 244 -26.46 -5.38 -5.19
N ALA A 245 -26.08 -4.19 -4.71
CA ALA A 245 -25.99 -2.99 -5.56
C ALA A 245 -24.92 -3.11 -6.66
N ASP A 246 -23.86 -3.89 -6.43
CA ASP A 246 -22.77 -4.10 -7.38
C ASP A 246 -23.21 -4.80 -8.67
N VAL A 247 -24.18 -5.71 -8.63
CA VAL A 247 -24.76 -6.35 -9.81
C VAL A 247 -25.53 -5.33 -10.66
N LEU A 248 -26.35 -4.48 -10.02
CA LEU A 248 -27.08 -3.42 -10.71
C LEU A 248 -26.11 -2.38 -11.31
N VAL A 249 -25.00 -2.06 -10.62
CA VAL A 249 -23.93 -1.21 -11.14
C VAL A 249 -23.35 -1.79 -12.43
N GLU A 250 -22.95 -3.06 -12.45
CA GLU A 250 -22.36 -3.65 -13.67
C GLU A 250 -23.35 -3.69 -14.84
N ARG A 251 -24.64 -3.87 -14.59
CA ARG A 251 -25.68 -3.80 -15.63
C ARG A 251 -25.82 -2.41 -16.24
N ILE A 252 -25.75 -1.37 -15.41
CA ILE A 252 -25.73 0.01 -15.89
C ILE A 252 -24.44 0.30 -16.66
N VAL A 253 -23.28 -0.16 -16.16
CA VAL A 253 -21.98 -0.03 -16.86
C VAL A 253 -22.05 -0.70 -18.24
N LEU A 254 -22.61 -1.90 -18.33
CA LEU A 254 -22.81 -2.62 -19.59
C LEU A 254 -23.71 -1.83 -20.56
N TRP A 255 -24.83 -1.30 -20.08
CA TRP A 255 -25.72 -0.46 -20.90
C TRP A 255 -25.03 0.83 -21.38
N LEU A 256 -24.15 1.40 -20.56
CA LEU A 256 -23.40 2.60 -20.91
C LEU A 256 -22.34 2.36 -21.99
N ARG A 257 -21.86 1.12 -22.20
CA ARG A 257 -20.73 0.83 -23.10
C ARG A 257 -20.89 1.39 -24.51
N ARG A 258 -22.11 1.39 -25.07
CA ARG A 258 -22.41 1.98 -26.38
C ARG A 258 -22.03 3.46 -26.50
N PHE A 259 -21.90 4.16 -25.36
CA PHE A 259 -21.58 5.57 -25.30
C PHE A 259 -20.10 5.87 -24.93
N ARG A 260 -19.27 4.87 -24.56
CA ARG A 260 -17.95 5.11 -23.92
C ARG A 260 -16.73 4.69 -24.77
N ARG A 261 -16.76 4.86 -26.09
CA ARG A 261 -15.67 4.41 -26.99
C ARG A 261 -14.28 4.90 -26.52
N GLU A 262 -13.49 4.02 -25.90
CA GLU A 262 -12.07 4.26 -25.59
C GLU A 262 -11.26 3.30 -26.48
N ILE A 263 -10.77 3.80 -27.62
CA ILE A 263 -9.83 3.07 -28.47
C ILE A 263 -8.43 3.38 -27.94
N ARG A 264 -7.76 2.39 -27.34
CA ARG A 264 -6.34 2.53 -26.98
C ARG A 264 -5.49 2.09 -28.18
N PRO A 265 -4.66 2.97 -28.76
CA PRO A 265 -3.80 2.59 -29.86
C PRO A 265 -2.71 1.63 -29.37
N THR A 266 -2.55 0.49 -30.05
CA THR A 266 -1.36 -0.37 -29.93
C THR A 266 -0.58 -0.39 -31.24
N ARG A 267 0.65 -0.90 -31.21
CA ARG A 267 1.56 -0.92 -32.36
C ARG A 267 1.21 -1.96 -33.45
N ILE A 268 0.29 -2.89 -33.20
CA ILE A 268 0.04 -4.04 -34.10
C ILE A 268 -1.42 -4.19 -34.51
N ASP A 269 -2.40 -3.94 -33.63
CA ASP A 269 -3.82 -3.96 -33.99
C ASP A 269 -4.63 -2.89 -33.25
N PRO A 270 -5.56 -2.18 -33.92
CA PRO A 270 -6.56 -1.36 -33.25
C PRO A 270 -7.45 -2.24 -32.35
N LEU A 271 -7.59 -1.83 -31.09
CA LEU A 271 -8.52 -2.43 -30.15
C LEU A 271 -9.96 -2.09 -30.54
N ASP A 272 -10.59 -2.94 -31.37
CA ASP A 272 -12.02 -2.88 -31.64
C ASP A 272 -12.77 -3.62 -30.52
N VAL A 273 -13.30 -2.88 -29.54
CA VAL A 273 -14.27 -3.41 -28.58
C VAL A 273 -15.63 -3.45 -29.29
N PRO A 274 -16.15 -4.62 -29.68
CA PRO A 274 -17.33 -4.71 -30.54
C PRO A 274 -18.59 -4.17 -29.85
N GLN A 275 -19.39 -3.41 -30.60
CA GLN A 275 -20.44 -2.53 -30.07
C GLN A 275 -21.83 -3.16 -29.89
N ASP A 276 -22.19 -4.30 -30.49
CA ASP A 276 -23.60 -4.46 -30.88
C ASP A 276 -24.29 -5.80 -30.58
N ILE A 277 -23.83 -6.62 -29.63
CA ILE A 277 -24.53 -7.90 -29.36
C ILE A 277 -24.58 -8.20 -27.85
N VAL A 278 -25.24 -7.33 -27.08
CA VAL A 278 -25.93 -7.85 -25.90
C VAL A 278 -27.33 -8.20 -26.36
N ASN A 279 -27.55 -9.47 -26.74
CA ASN A 279 -28.90 -9.99 -26.83
C ASN A 279 -29.46 -10.07 -25.40
N THR A 280 -29.98 -8.94 -24.92
CA THR A 280 -30.66 -8.82 -23.62
C THR A 280 -31.80 -9.82 -23.45
N ALA A 281 -32.39 -10.31 -24.54
CA ALA A 281 -33.40 -11.36 -24.48
C ALA A 281 -32.78 -12.75 -24.22
N ALA A 282 -31.51 -12.98 -24.57
CA ALA A 282 -30.73 -14.17 -24.21
C ALA A 282 -30.12 -14.11 -22.79
N ILE A 283 -30.33 -13.01 -22.05
CA ILE A 283 -29.98 -12.91 -20.61
C ILE A 283 -31.04 -13.60 -19.74
N ILE A 284 -32.15 -14.04 -20.34
CA ILE A 284 -33.37 -14.43 -19.64
C ILE A 284 -33.51 -15.95 -19.67
N ASP A 285 -32.88 -16.62 -18.72
CA ASP A 285 -33.48 -17.83 -18.16
C ASP A 285 -33.99 -17.49 -16.76
N VAL A 286 -35.31 -17.29 -16.65
CA VAL A 286 -36.02 -17.01 -15.39
C VAL A 286 -36.02 -18.19 -14.42
N THR A 287 -35.43 -19.33 -14.81
CA THR A 287 -35.39 -20.56 -14.00
C THR A 287 -34.00 -20.90 -13.46
N ALA A 288 -32.94 -20.21 -13.89
CA ALA A 288 -31.56 -20.58 -13.56
C ALA A 288 -30.94 -19.76 -12.40
N THR A 289 -30.39 -20.46 -11.40
CA THR A 289 -29.49 -19.88 -10.40
C THR A 289 -28.18 -19.44 -11.05
N TYR A 290 -27.75 -18.20 -10.83
CA TYR A 290 -26.49 -17.67 -11.36
C TYR A 290 -25.31 -18.61 -11.08
N PRO A 291 -24.38 -18.83 -12.03
CA PRO A 291 -23.17 -19.58 -11.75
C PRO A 291 -22.39 -18.95 -10.59
N LEU A 292 -21.81 -19.79 -9.72
CA LEU A 292 -20.96 -19.36 -8.60
C LEU A 292 -19.89 -18.34 -9.00
N TRP A 293 -19.45 -18.36 -10.26
CA TRP A 293 -18.41 -17.46 -10.73
C TRP A 293 -18.82 -15.99 -10.80
N ILE A 294 -20.07 -15.71 -11.14
CA ILE A 294 -20.58 -14.34 -11.19
C ILE A 294 -21.06 -13.89 -9.82
N GLN A 295 -21.58 -14.80 -9.00
CA GLN A 295 -21.88 -14.52 -7.59
C GLN A 295 -20.61 -14.08 -6.83
N ARG A 296 -19.46 -14.70 -7.11
CA ARG A 296 -18.17 -14.36 -6.49
C ARG A 296 -17.53 -13.10 -7.07
N ASN A 297 -17.76 -12.82 -8.35
CA ASN A 297 -17.18 -11.66 -9.03
C ASN A 297 -18.12 -11.10 -10.10
N PRO A 298 -19.09 -10.25 -9.71
CA PRO A 298 -20.05 -9.66 -10.64
C PRO A 298 -19.39 -8.90 -11.79
N ARG A 299 -18.21 -8.30 -11.58
CA ARG A 299 -17.46 -7.56 -12.61
C ARG A 299 -17.06 -8.42 -13.81
N ALA A 300 -16.93 -9.74 -13.63
CA ALA A 300 -16.55 -10.64 -14.70
C ALA A 300 -17.61 -10.70 -15.82
N ILE A 301 -18.88 -10.33 -15.55
CA ILE A 301 -19.93 -10.18 -16.56
C ILE A 301 -19.56 -9.14 -17.63
N GLY A 302 -18.90 -8.06 -17.20
CA GLY A 302 -18.41 -7.01 -18.08
C GLY A 302 -17.29 -7.52 -18.98
N GLU A 303 -16.54 -8.53 -18.54
CA GLU A 303 -15.37 -8.97 -19.28
C GLU A 303 -15.66 -10.11 -20.26
N TRP A 304 -16.87 -10.66 -20.26
CA TRP A 304 -17.24 -11.69 -21.22
C TRP A 304 -17.26 -11.14 -22.65
N ASP A 305 -16.51 -11.77 -23.56
CA ASP A 305 -16.44 -11.37 -24.97
C ASP A 305 -17.58 -12.02 -25.77
N TRP A 306 -18.69 -11.31 -25.92
CA TRP A 306 -19.90 -11.80 -26.61
C TRP A 306 -19.71 -12.04 -28.12
N ARG A 307 -18.67 -11.48 -28.74
CA ARG A 307 -18.38 -11.68 -30.18
C ARG A 307 -17.54 -12.93 -30.40
N ARG A 308 -16.60 -13.21 -29.49
CA ARG A 308 -15.66 -14.34 -29.63
C ARG A 308 -16.10 -15.63 -28.96
N ASN A 309 -17.15 -15.58 -28.15
CA ASN A 309 -17.82 -16.77 -27.64
C ASN A 309 -19.02 -17.09 -28.53
N GLU A 310 -19.25 -18.37 -28.84
CA GLU A 310 -20.39 -18.81 -29.67
C GLU A 310 -21.72 -18.35 -29.06
N GLU A 311 -22.69 -17.91 -29.88
CA GLU A 311 -23.99 -17.42 -29.40
C GLU A 311 -24.79 -18.47 -28.61
N THR A 312 -24.59 -19.75 -28.94
CA THR A 312 -25.20 -20.89 -28.23
C THR A 312 -24.50 -21.21 -26.90
N ARG A 313 -23.32 -20.62 -26.66
CA ARG A 313 -22.60 -20.81 -25.41
C ARG A 313 -23.20 -19.93 -24.34
N ASP A 314 -24.07 -20.53 -23.55
CA ASP A 314 -24.67 -19.91 -22.39
C ASP A 314 -23.63 -19.61 -21.28
N PRO A 315 -23.29 -18.34 -21.00
CA PRO A 315 -22.39 -17.99 -19.90
C PRO A 315 -23.03 -18.19 -18.52
N TRP A 316 -24.36 -18.33 -18.49
CA TRP A 316 -25.16 -18.54 -17.28
C TRP A 316 -25.30 -20.03 -16.94
N SER A 317 -24.86 -20.93 -17.83
CA SER A 317 -24.94 -22.36 -17.56
C SER A 317 -23.92 -22.79 -16.51
N SER A 318 -24.35 -23.65 -15.58
CA SER A 318 -23.43 -24.39 -14.72
C SER A 318 -22.60 -25.42 -15.50
N ARG A 319 -23.06 -25.80 -16.70
CA ARG A 319 -22.37 -26.70 -17.63
C ARG A 319 -21.35 -25.90 -18.46
N GLY A 320 -20.18 -26.49 -18.74
CA GLY A 320 -19.15 -25.86 -19.58
C GLY A 320 -18.27 -24.81 -18.87
N THR A 321 -18.35 -24.69 -17.54
CA THR A 321 -17.49 -23.79 -16.73
C THR A 321 -16.01 -24.19 -16.72
N SER A 322 -15.70 -25.43 -17.12
CA SER A 322 -14.33 -25.95 -17.33
C SER A 322 -13.78 -25.67 -18.73
N LEU A 323 -14.61 -25.23 -19.68
CA LEU A 323 -14.17 -24.89 -21.03
C LEU A 323 -13.64 -23.46 -21.08
N LYS A 324 -12.56 -23.22 -21.82
CA LYS A 324 -12.02 -21.87 -22.00
C LYS A 324 -13.03 -20.97 -22.72
N ALA A 325 -13.31 -19.80 -22.18
CA ALA A 325 -14.07 -18.73 -22.81
C ALA A 325 -13.14 -17.56 -23.16
N SER A 326 -13.57 -16.71 -24.09
CA SER A 326 -12.90 -15.48 -24.47
C SER A 326 -13.35 -14.34 -23.55
N TRP A 327 -12.39 -13.53 -23.08
CA TRP A 327 -12.61 -12.41 -22.18
C TRP A 327 -11.90 -11.17 -22.71
N THR A 328 -12.49 -10.00 -22.48
CA THR A 328 -11.93 -8.69 -22.82
C THR A 328 -12.13 -7.73 -21.65
N CYS A 329 -11.04 -7.22 -21.08
CA CYS A 329 -11.12 -6.29 -19.93
C CYS A 329 -11.38 -4.85 -20.37
N ASP A 330 -11.68 -3.98 -19.40
CA ASP A 330 -11.92 -2.54 -19.65
C ASP A 330 -10.71 -1.82 -20.27
N ALA A 331 -9.48 -2.36 -20.14
CA ALA A 331 -8.29 -1.82 -20.81
C ALA A 331 -8.10 -2.34 -22.25
N GLY A 332 -9.04 -3.16 -22.76
CA GLY A 332 -9.02 -3.73 -24.10
C GLY A 332 -8.26 -5.05 -24.23
N HIS A 333 -7.51 -5.48 -23.22
CA HIS A 333 -6.80 -6.76 -23.31
C HIS A 333 -7.77 -7.93 -23.47
N ALA A 334 -7.46 -8.82 -24.43
CA ALA A 334 -8.21 -10.04 -24.66
C ALA A 334 -7.42 -11.30 -24.27
N TRP A 335 -8.06 -12.24 -23.59
CA TRP A 335 -7.46 -13.53 -23.23
C TRP A 335 -8.49 -14.66 -23.23
N LYS A 336 -8.00 -15.91 -23.22
CA LYS A 336 -8.83 -17.11 -23.07
C LYS A 336 -8.53 -17.81 -21.75
N THR A 337 -9.54 -17.96 -20.90
CA THR A 337 -9.46 -18.74 -19.66
C THR A 337 -10.82 -19.34 -19.31
N THR A 338 -10.87 -20.29 -18.38
CA THR A 338 -12.15 -20.88 -17.95
C THR A 338 -12.91 -19.92 -17.04
N PRO A 339 -14.27 -19.90 -17.08
CA PRO A 339 -15.08 -19.17 -16.11
C PRO A 339 -14.68 -19.44 -14.65
N TYR A 340 -14.32 -20.69 -14.34
CA TYR A 340 -13.82 -21.04 -13.01
C TYR A 340 -12.54 -20.28 -12.63
N VAL A 341 -11.50 -20.27 -13.48
CA VAL A 341 -10.25 -19.55 -13.19
C VAL A 341 -10.49 -18.04 -13.13
N ARG A 342 -11.42 -17.50 -13.94
CA ARG A 342 -11.79 -16.09 -13.89
C ARG A 342 -12.39 -15.67 -12.53
N THR A 343 -12.94 -16.60 -11.74
CA THR A 343 -13.35 -16.29 -10.35
C THR A 343 -12.20 -15.90 -9.45
N LEU A 344 -11.01 -16.44 -9.72
CA LEU A 344 -9.84 -16.30 -8.86
C LEU A 344 -8.85 -15.27 -9.40
N ALA A 345 -8.77 -15.13 -10.72
CA ALA A 345 -7.77 -14.32 -11.39
C ALA A 345 -8.39 -13.34 -12.40
N GLY A 346 -7.89 -12.10 -12.37
CA GLY A 346 -8.25 -11.03 -13.29
C GLY A 346 -7.58 -11.13 -14.66
N CYS A 347 -7.58 -10.02 -15.39
CA CYS A 347 -6.82 -9.89 -16.63
C CYS A 347 -5.32 -10.13 -16.39
N PRO A 348 -4.67 -11.12 -17.06
CA PRO A 348 -3.27 -11.46 -16.81
C PRO A 348 -2.30 -10.37 -17.28
N TYR A 349 -2.71 -9.53 -18.24
CA TYR A 349 -1.91 -8.41 -18.72
C TYR A 349 -1.92 -7.24 -17.73
N CYS A 350 -3.11 -6.83 -17.24
CA CYS A 350 -3.23 -5.80 -16.20
C CYS A 350 -2.51 -6.20 -14.91
N ALA A 351 -2.53 -7.49 -14.56
CA ALA A 351 -1.83 -8.04 -13.41
C ALA A 351 -0.31 -8.21 -13.61
N GLY A 352 0.21 -7.95 -14.82
CA GLY A 352 1.63 -8.14 -15.16
C GLY A 352 2.09 -9.60 -15.24
N GLN A 353 1.14 -10.54 -15.28
CA GLN A 353 1.40 -11.98 -15.42
C GLN A 353 1.71 -12.38 -16.87
N SER A 354 1.21 -11.61 -17.83
CA SER A 354 1.50 -11.78 -19.27
C SER A 354 2.02 -10.48 -19.88
N ALA A 355 2.81 -10.61 -20.95
CA ALA A 355 3.30 -9.46 -21.72
C ALA A 355 2.21 -9.00 -22.68
N TRP A 356 1.96 -7.70 -22.73
CA TRP A 356 1.20 -7.11 -23.82
C TRP A 356 2.16 -6.65 -24.89
N LEU A 357 2.10 -7.32 -26.04
CA LEU A 357 2.94 -7.07 -27.21
C LEU A 357 2.79 -5.62 -27.68
N GLY A 358 3.92 -4.92 -27.82
CA GLY A 358 3.98 -3.52 -28.23
C GLY A 358 3.82 -2.52 -27.09
N GLU A 359 3.66 -2.96 -25.84
CA GLU A 359 3.49 -2.05 -24.69
C GLU A 359 4.29 -2.47 -23.45
N SER A 360 4.09 -3.70 -22.96
CA SER A 360 4.70 -4.21 -21.72
C SER A 360 5.69 -5.36 -21.89
N ASP A 361 5.91 -5.79 -23.13
CA ASP A 361 6.92 -6.78 -23.45
C ASP A 361 8.36 -6.23 -23.35
N LEU A 362 9.31 -7.14 -23.17
CA LEU A 362 10.72 -6.83 -22.98
C LEU A 362 11.34 -6.22 -24.24
N ALA A 363 10.96 -6.67 -25.43
CA ALA A 363 11.49 -6.15 -26.69
C ALA A 363 11.15 -4.68 -26.90
N THR A 364 9.91 -4.29 -26.57
CA THR A 364 9.42 -2.93 -26.71
C THR A 364 10.01 -2.00 -25.65
N GLN A 365 9.96 -2.38 -24.37
CA GLN A 365 10.39 -1.49 -23.29
C GLN A 365 11.92 -1.42 -23.13
N PHE A 366 12.62 -2.51 -23.43
CA PHE A 366 14.07 -2.62 -23.20
C PHE A 366 14.77 -3.31 -24.39
N PRO A 367 14.82 -2.66 -25.56
CA PRO A 367 15.39 -3.26 -26.78
C PRO A 367 16.87 -3.67 -26.60
N GLY A 368 17.66 -2.91 -25.85
CA GLY A 368 19.05 -3.27 -25.53
C GLY A 368 19.18 -4.55 -24.70
N LEU A 369 18.23 -4.81 -23.80
CA LEU A 369 18.19 -6.07 -23.04
C LEU A 369 17.67 -7.23 -23.90
N ALA A 370 16.69 -6.98 -24.76
CA ALA A 370 16.19 -7.99 -25.69
C ALA A 370 17.28 -8.49 -26.67
N ALA A 371 18.26 -7.64 -27.00
CA ALA A 371 19.44 -8.04 -27.76
C ALA A 371 20.37 -9.00 -27.00
N GLU A 372 20.34 -9.00 -25.66
CA GLU A 372 21.09 -9.94 -24.81
C GLU A 372 20.31 -11.25 -24.55
N TRP A 373 19.16 -11.46 -25.19
CA TRP A 373 18.43 -12.71 -25.08
C TRP A 373 19.21 -13.86 -25.71
N ASP A 374 19.34 -14.99 -25.02
CA ASP A 374 19.98 -16.16 -25.59
C ASP A 374 19.01 -16.92 -26.50
N TYR A 375 19.23 -16.80 -27.82
CA TYR A 375 18.42 -17.46 -28.86
C TYR A 375 18.89 -18.88 -29.19
N THR A 376 19.88 -19.41 -28.46
CA THR A 376 20.36 -20.77 -28.71
C THR A 376 19.24 -21.78 -28.47
N PRO A 377 19.03 -22.77 -29.35
CA PRO A 377 17.98 -23.77 -29.18
C PRO A 377 18.02 -24.40 -27.77
N GLY A 378 16.88 -24.37 -27.07
CA GLY A 378 16.73 -24.88 -25.71
C GLY A 378 17.18 -23.95 -24.57
N ALA A 379 17.82 -22.80 -24.87
CA ALA A 379 18.24 -21.86 -23.83
C ALA A 379 17.06 -21.11 -23.18
N ASN A 380 16.04 -20.79 -23.99
CA ASN A 380 14.83 -20.10 -23.56
C ASN A 380 13.59 -20.67 -24.25
N SER A 381 12.47 -20.70 -23.50
CA SER A 381 11.14 -20.87 -24.09
C SER A 381 10.54 -19.50 -24.43
N GLY A 382 10.10 -19.32 -25.68
CA GLY A 382 9.57 -18.07 -26.21
C GLY A 382 10.62 -17.01 -26.50
N ASP A 383 10.14 -15.80 -26.82
CA ASP A 383 10.96 -14.65 -27.23
C ASP A 383 10.75 -13.42 -26.32
N PRO A 384 11.58 -12.37 -26.46
CA PRO A 384 11.43 -11.13 -25.69
C PRO A 384 10.13 -10.36 -25.94
N SER A 385 9.51 -10.50 -27.11
CA SER A 385 8.26 -9.82 -27.48
C SER A 385 7.03 -10.42 -26.78
N HIS A 386 7.15 -11.63 -26.25
CA HIS A 386 6.12 -12.30 -25.46
C HIS A 386 6.51 -12.44 -23.97
N ALA A 387 7.61 -11.80 -23.54
CA ALA A 387 8.08 -11.83 -22.17
C ALA A 387 7.81 -10.49 -21.47
N ASN A 388 7.08 -10.51 -20.34
CA ASN A 388 6.78 -9.28 -19.60
C ASN A 388 8.07 -8.73 -18.97
N SER A 389 8.35 -7.44 -19.16
CA SER A 389 9.58 -6.79 -18.69
C SER A 389 9.75 -6.82 -17.16
N ARG A 390 8.67 -7.05 -16.41
CA ARG A 390 8.65 -7.15 -14.94
C ARG A 390 8.57 -8.60 -14.43
N SER A 391 8.69 -9.58 -15.30
CA SER A 391 8.54 -10.99 -14.95
C SER A 391 9.68 -11.50 -14.05
N ASN A 392 9.33 -12.34 -13.08
CA ASN A 392 10.29 -13.13 -12.28
C ASN A 392 10.78 -14.38 -13.01
N ARG A 393 10.36 -14.62 -14.26
CA ARG A 393 10.82 -15.74 -15.09
C ARG A 393 12.34 -15.65 -15.27
N ARG A 394 13.03 -16.74 -14.95
CA ARG A 394 14.47 -16.90 -15.17
C ARG A 394 14.71 -17.34 -16.61
N VAL A 395 15.56 -16.61 -17.31
CA VAL A 395 15.89 -16.83 -18.72
C VAL A 395 17.41 -16.81 -18.89
N SER A 396 17.91 -17.49 -19.92
CA SER A 396 19.31 -17.43 -20.32
C SER A 396 19.59 -16.13 -21.08
N TRP A 397 20.69 -15.49 -20.74
CA TRP A 397 21.19 -14.26 -21.34
C TRP A 397 22.57 -14.50 -21.92
N ILE A 398 22.90 -13.77 -22.99
CA ILE A 398 24.23 -13.74 -23.59
C ILE A 398 24.66 -12.28 -23.78
N CYS A 399 25.84 -11.92 -23.26
CA CYS A 399 26.38 -10.57 -23.45
C CYS A 399 27.18 -10.46 -24.75
N GLY A 400 27.52 -9.24 -25.17
CA GLY A 400 28.34 -9.01 -26.36
C GLY A 400 29.75 -9.63 -26.35
N ARG A 401 30.23 -10.12 -25.19
CA ARG A 401 31.48 -10.91 -25.08
C ARG A 401 31.26 -12.43 -25.10
N GLY A 402 30.04 -12.90 -25.36
CA GLY A 402 29.70 -14.32 -25.45
C GLY A 402 29.44 -15.04 -24.12
N HIS A 403 29.62 -14.39 -22.96
CA HIS A 403 29.31 -15.02 -21.68
C HIS A 403 27.81 -15.30 -21.53
N ARG A 404 27.47 -16.51 -21.07
CA ARG A 404 26.09 -16.94 -20.83
C ARG A 404 25.78 -17.04 -19.35
N TRP A 405 24.61 -16.56 -18.93
CA TRP A 405 24.15 -16.72 -17.54
C TRP A 405 22.63 -16.72 -17.45
N VAL A 406 22.09 -17.34 -16.39
CA VAL A 406 20.64 -17.40 -16.12
C VAL A 406 20.28 -16.45 -14.99
N THR A 407 19.35 -15.52 -15.23
CA THR A 407 18.75 -14.65 -14.20
C THR A 407 17.32 -14.25 -14.56
N ALA A 408 16.57 -13.73 -13.59
CA ALA A 408 15.21 -13.23 -13.80
C ALA A 408 15.20 -11.95 -14.65
N ILE A 409 14.19 -11.81 -15.52
CA ILE A 409 13.99 -10.61 -16.37
C ILE A 409 13.92 -9.35 -15.51
N TYR A 410 13.15 -9.39 -14.43
CA TYR A 410 13.02 -8.28 -13.48
C TYR A 410 14.35 -7.78 -12.88
N ASN A 411 15.32 -8.67 -12.63
CA ASN A 411 16.63 -8.24 -12.12
C ASN A 411 17.42 -7.44 -13.16
N ARG A 412 17.21 -7.72 -14.44
CA ARG A 412 17.82 -6.98 -15.55
C ARG A 412 17.17 -5.61 -15.73
N THR A 413 15.83 -5.56 -15.70
CA THR A 413 15.07 -4.34 -15.99
C THR A 413 15.00 -3.37 -14.80
N ARG A 414 14.73 -3.84 -13.57
CA ARG A 414 14.65 -2.97 -12.38
C ARG A 414 16.00 -2.75 -11.71
N ASN A 415 16.78 -3.82 -11.50
CA ASN A 415 18.02 -3.75 -10.72
C ASN A 415 19.26 -3.47 -11.59
N GLY A 416 19.11 -3.40 -12.91
CA GLY A 416 20.20 -3.13 -13.85
C GLY A 416 21.32 -4.18 -13.81
N SER A 417 21.04 -5.43 -13.44
CA SER A 417 22.09 -6.43 -13.21
C SER A 417 22.76 -6.83 -14.54
N GLY A 418 23.97 -6.34 -14.82
CA GLY A 418 24.74 -6.72 -16.01
C GLY A 418 25.23 -8.16 -16.03
N CYS A 419 26.01 -8.53 -17.06
CA CYS A 419 26.70 -9.81 -17.12
C CYS A 419 27.61 -10.01 -15.89
N PRO A 420 27.46 -11.11 -15.12
CA PRO A 420 28.24 -11.33 -13.91
C PRO A 420 29.72 -11.58 -14.18
N TYR A 421 30.07 -12.07 -15.38
CA TYR A 421 31.45 -12.27 -15.81
C TYR A 421 32.12 -10.92 -16.13
N CYS A 422 31.49 -10.08 -16.96
CA CYS A 422 32.01 -8.75 -17.30
C CYS A 422 32.12 -7.83 -16.07
N ALA A 423 31.21 -7.98 -15.11
CA ALA A 423 31.24 -7.23 -13.84
C ALA A 423 32.26 -7.77 -12.83
N GLY A 424 33.01 -8.83 -13.16
CA GLY A 424 34.00 -9.47 -12.28
C GLY A 424 33.41 -10.17 -11.05
N LYS A 425 32.09 -10.47 -11.07
CA LYS A 425 31.40 -11.22 -10.00
C LYS A 425 31.53 -12.74 -10.17
N ARG A 426 31.77 -13.20 -11.40
CA ARG A 426 32.11 -14.59 -11.74
C ARG A 426 33.47 -14.63 -12.43
N ILE A 427 34.21 -15.70 -12.17
CA ILE A 427 35.53 -15.94 -12.76
C ILE A 427 35.38 -16.51 -14.17
N ILE A 428 36.24 -16.06 -15.06
CA ILE A 428 36.49 -16.59 -16.39
C ILE A 428 37.83 -17.34 -16.31
N PRO A 429 37.82 -18.69 -16.31
CA PRO A 429 39.05 -19.49 -16.35
C PRO A 429 39.91 -19.12 -17.55
N GLY A 430 41.22 -18.91 -17.32
CA GLY A 430 42.18 -18.51 -18.35
C GLY A 430 42.30 -16.99 -18.57
N GLU A 431 41.46 -16.17 -17.92
CA GLU A 431 41.51 -14.70 -18.07
C GLU A 431 41.54 -13.94 -16.73
N THR A 432 40.77 -14.42 -15.75
CA THR A 432 40.54 -13.70 -14.48
C THR A 432 40.72 -14.58 -13.24
N ASP A 433 41.09 -15.84 -13.42
CA ASP A 433 41.46 -16.75 -12.34
C ASP A 433 42.80 -16.38 -11.70
N LEU A 434 43.09 -17.00 -10.56
CA LEU A 434 44.24 -16.71 -9.72
C LEU A 434 45.54 -17.07 -10.44
N VAL A 435 45.56 -18.21 -11.14
CA VAL A 435 46.76 -18.68 -11.85
C VAL A 435 47.14 -17.70 -12.94
N THR A 436 46.16 -17.26 -13.73
CA THR A 436 46.39 -16.30 -14.81
C THR A 436 46.80 -14.92 -14.29
N ARG A 437 46.16 -14.42 -13.22
CA ARG A 437 46.39 -13.04 -12.74
C ARG A 437 47.56 -12.90 -11.76
N ARG A 438 47.87 -13.97 -11.01
CA ARG A 438 48.87 -14.01 -9.94
C ARG A 438 49.60 -15.37 -9.94
N PRO A 439 50.41 -15.64 -10.98
CA PRO A 439 51.20 -16.87 -11.07
C PRO A 439 52.17 -17.01 -9.89
N ASP A 440 52.64 -15.89 -9.33
CA ASP A 440 53.45 -15.84 -8.10
C ASP A 440 52.74 -16.48 -6.90
N LEU A 441 51.43 -16.23 -6.75
CA LEU A 441 50.64 -16.82 -5.68
C LEU A 441 50.24 -18.26 -5.99
N ALA A 442 49.93 -18.57 -7.25
CA ALA A 442 49.64 -19.94 -7.65
C ALA A 442 50.83 -20.88 -7.37
N ALA A 443 52.07 -20.40 -7.49
CA ALA A 443 53.27 -21.15 -7.13
C ALA A 443 53.38 -21.45 -5.63
N GLU A 444 52.80 -20.63 -4.76
CA GLU A 444 52.76 -20.86 -3.31
C GLU A 444 51.51 -21.66 -2.86
N TRP A 445 50.75 -22.23 -3.79
CA TRP A 445 49.53 -22.97 -3.47
C TRP A 445 49.85 -24.35 -2.90
N ASP A 446 49.34 -24.64 -1.69
CA ASP A 446 49.50 -25.97 -1.09
C ASP A 446 48.44 -26.93 -1.64
N TYR A 447 48.76 -27.63 -2.73
CA TYR A 447 47.86 -28.58 -3.39
C TYR A 447 47.44 -29.75 -2.48
N SER A 448 48.33 -30.18 -1.59
CA SER A 448 48.06 -31.31 -0.69
C SER A 448 46.98 -30.97 0.36
N ARG A 449 47.01 -29.75 0.92
CA ARG A 449 46.10 -29.34 2.00
C ARG A 449 44.83 -28.64 1.51
N ASN A 450 44.80 -28.16 0.28
CA ASN A 450 43.62 -27.48 -0.28
C ASN A 450 42.60 -28.44 -0.90
N GLY A 451 42.94 -29.72 -1.07
CA GLY A 451 42.02 -30.75 -1.55
C GLY A 451 41.42 -30.39 -2.91
N PRO A 452 40.07 -30.40 -3.07
CA PRO A 452 39.43 -30.17 -4.36
C PRO A 452 39.40 -28.68 -4.80
N ARG A 453 39.96 -27.76 -4.00
CA ARG A 453 39.99 -26.35 -4.37
C ARG A 453 41.06 -26.12 -5.42
N ASP A 454 40.61 -25.63 -6.57
CA ASP A 454 41.45 -25.36 -7.73
C ASP A 454 41.70 -23.85 -7.90
N PRO A 455 42.96 -23.38 -7.91
CA PRO A 455 43.27 -21.98 -8.17
C PRO A 455 42.80 -21.47 -9.54
N HIS A 456 42.53 -22.35 -10.52
CA HIS A 456 41.93 -21.98 -11.82
C HIS A 456 40.45 -21.58 -11.74
N THR A 457 39.79 -21.85 -10.61
CA THR A 457 38.36 -21.53 -10.40
C THR A 457 38.13 -20.33 -9.49
N LEU A 458 39.21 -19.76 -8.94
CA LEU A 458 39.17 -18.70 -7.93
C LEU A 458 39.89 -17.46 -8.44
N GLY A 459 39.38 -16.26 -8.15
CA GLY A 459 40.04 -15.01 -8.54
C GLY A 459 40.98 -14.46 -7.45
N SER A 460 41.90 -13.58 -7.83
CA SER A 460 42.85 -12.90 -6.92
C SER A 460 42.17 -12.07 -5.81
N LYS A 461 40.93 -11.62 -6.02
CA LYS A 461 40.14 -10.90 -4.99
C LYS A 461 39.26 -11.81 -4.13
N SER A 462 39.38 -13.13 -4.27
CA SER A 462 38.53 -14.08 -3.54
C SER A 462 38.70 -13.99 -2.01
N ALA A 463 37.59 -14.16 -1.30
CA ALA A 463 37.56 -14.31 0.16
C ALA A 463 37.71 -15.78 0.60
N ALA A 464 38.09 -16.69 -0.31
CA ALA A 464 38.41 -18.07 0.06
C ALA A 464 39.68 -18.11 0.93
N LYS A 465 39.59 -18.80 2.08
CA LYS A 465 40.72 -19.09 2.97
C LYS A 465 41.32 -20.43 2.58
N VAL A 466 42.58 -20.41 2.15
CA VAL A 466 43.30 -21.56 1.60
C VAL A 466 44.67 -21.69 2.25
N TRP A 467 45.26 -22.87 2.16
CA TRP A 467 46.62 -23.18 2.59
C TRP A 467 47.64 -22.69 1.55
N TRP A 468 48.74 -22.15 2.06
CA TRP A 468 49.87 -21.65 1.31
C TRP A 468 51.13 -22.34 1.81
N GLU A 469 52.02 -22.65 0.89
CA GLU A 469 53.37 -23.14 1.13
C GLU A 469 54.33 -22.08 0.60
N GLY A 470 54.98 -21.36 1.51
CA GLY A 470 55.91 -20.32 1.11
C GLY A 470 57.28 -20.91 0.74
N PRO A 471 58.12 -20.18 -0.02
CA PRO A 471 59.49 -20.61 -0.32
C PRO A 471 60.37 -20.85 0.90
N CYS A 472 59.95 -20.36 2.07
CA CYS A 472 60.56 -20.61 3.37
C CYS A 472 60.22 -21.98 3.98
N GLY A 473 59.45 -22.83 3.29
CA GLY A 473 58.99 -24.13 3.80
C GLY A 473 57.86 -24.07 4.84
N HIS A 474 57.40 -22.87 5.19
CA HIS A 474 56.29 -22.72 6.13
C HIS A 474 54.94 -22.91 5.45
N HIS A 475 54.03 -23.63 6.14
CA HIS A 475 52.64 -23.77 5.73
C HIS A 475 51.71 -22.90 6.58
N TRP A 476 50.83 -22.11 5.95
CA TRP A 476 49.84 -21.31 6.67
C TRP A 476 48.54 -21.12 5.90
N GLN A 477 47.46 -20.83 6.62
CA GLN A 477 46.19 -20.43 6.00
C GLN A 477 46.07 -18.91 5.89
N ALA A 478 45.65 -18.42 4.73
CA ALA A 478 45.31 -17.02 4.49
C ALA A 478 44.23 -16.88 3.41
N LEU A 479 43.56 -15.72 3.39
CA LEU A 479 42.64 -15.35 2.31
C LEU A 479 43.44 -15.04 1.04
N ILE A 480 42.96 -15.50 -0.12
CA ILE A 480 43.55 -15.19 -1.44
C ILE A 480 43.68 -13.67 -1.65
N SER A 481 42.65 -12.92 -1.30
CA SER A 481 42.66 -11.44 -1.35
C SER A 481 43.73 -10.80 -0.46
N ASN A 482 44.06 -11.40 0.70
CA ASN A 482 45.11 -10.90 1.57
C ASN A 482 46.50 -11.18 1.00
N ARG A 483 46.73 -12.39 0.44
CA ARG A 483 47.96 -12.69 -0.29
C ARG A 483 48.14 -11.78 -1.49
N SER A 484 47.06 -11.50 -2.22
CA SER A 484 47.07 -10.61 -3.37
C SER A 484 47.44 -9.16 -3.01
N LYS A 485 47.20 -8.72 -1.76
CA LYS A 485 47.65 -7.42 -1.22
C LYS A 485 49.11 -7.43 -0.72
N GLY A 486 49.86 -8.52 -0.91
CA GLY A 486 51.26 -8.63 -0.52
C GLY A 486 51.49 -9.14 0.91
N MET A 487 50.47 -9.65 1.62
CA MET A 487 50.68 -10.21 2.96
C MET A 487 51.36 -11.58 2.90
N GLY A 488 52.68 -11.65 3.06
CA GLY A 488 53.48 -12.88 3.01
C GLY A 488 53.35 -13.82 4.22
N CYS A 489 54.33 -14.71 4.37
CA CYS A 489 54.37 -15.70 5.45
C CYS A 489 54.31 -15.04 6.84
N PRO A 490 53.35 -15.43 7.71
CA PRO A 490 53.17 -14.81 9.02
C PRO A 490 54.28 -15.14 10.02
N TYR A 491 55.01 -16.24 9.81
CA TYR A 491 56.15 -16.63 10.65
C TYR A 491 57.37 -15.75 10.33
N CYS A 492 57.76 -15.66 9.05
CA CYS A 492 58.86 -14.79 8.61
C CYS A 492 58.61 -13.31 8.93
N GLY A 493 57.35 -12.86 8.82
CA GLY A 493 56.95 -11.50 9.17
C GLY A 493 56.81 -11.22 10.67
N ARG A 494 57.19 -12.17 11.54
CA ARG A 494 57.03 -12.08 13.01
C ARG A 494 55.62 -11.64 13.45
N LYS A 495 54.60 -12.13 12.76
CA LYS A 495 53.18 -11.96 13.12
C LYS A 495 52.62 -13.16 13.86
N ARG A 496 53.28 -14.32 13.76
CA ARG A 496 52.99 -15.55 14.50
C ARG A 496 54.30 -16.12 15.06
N ALA A 497 54.24 -16.71 16.25
CA ALA A 497 55.37 -17.38 16.85
C ALA A 497 55.74 -18.65 16.06
N LEU A 498 57.04 -18.87 15.91
CA LEU A 498 57.60 -20.13 15.47
C LEU A 498 58.22 -20.79 16.72
N PRO A 499 57.62 -21.89 17.24
CA PRO A 499 58.11 -22.57 18.43
C PRO A 499 59.57 -23.00 18.28
N GLY A 500 60.39 -22.71 19.29
CA GLY A 500 61.81 -23.03 19.35
C GLY A 500 62.74 -21.98 18.71
N GLU A 501 62.19 -20.93 18.09
CA GLU A 501 63.01 -19.89 17.43
C GLU A 501 62.60 -18.47 17.84
N THR A 502 61.31 -18.13 17.77
CA THR A 502 60.85 -16.74 17.93
C THR A 502 59.80 -16.55 19.04
N ASP A 503 59.32 -17.64 19.62
CA ASP A 503 58.31 -17.62 20.68
C ASP A 503 58.83 -17.04 22.00
N LEU A 504 57.92 -16.71 22.91
CA LEU A 504 58.23 -16.08 24.19
C LEU A 504 59.05 -17.01 25.09
N ALA A 505 58.80 -18.32 25.08
CA ALA A 505 59.53 -19.27 25.91
C ALA A 505 61.02 -19.28 25.55
N THR A 506 61.30 -19.30 24.25
CA THR A 506 62.65 -19.30 23.70
C THR A 506 63.36 -17.96 23.91
N VAL A 507 62.69 -16.83 23.64
CA VAL A 507 63.34 -15.51 23.65
C VAL A 507 63.38 -14.87 25.06
N ARG A 508 62.41 -15.18 25.93
CA ARG A 508 62.25 -14.61 27.28
C ARG A 508 61.87 -15.67 28.30
N PRO A 509 62.79 -16.61 28.63
CA PRO A 509 62.54 -17.66 29.60
C PRO A 509 62.20 -17.12 31.01
N ASP A 510 62.72 -15.93 31.36
CA ASP A 510 62.38 -15.22 32.60
C ASP A 510 60.88 -14.88 32.70
N LEU A 511 60.28 -14.48 31.58
CA LEU A 511 58.84 -14.20 31.52
C LEU A 511 58.01 -15.48 31.38
N ALA A 512 58.51 -16.48 30.67
CA ALA A 512 57.84 -17.78 30.60
C ALA A 512 57.71 -18.43 31.99
N ALA A 513 58.69 -18.22 32.89
CA ALA A 513 58.63 -18.68 34.27
C ALA A 513 57.54 -17.98 35.11
N GLU A 514 57.19 -16.73 34.79
CA GLU A 514 56.08 -16.00 35.43
C GLU A 514 54.71 -16.29 34.77
N TRP A 515 54.66 -17.17 33.77
CA TRP A 515 53.42 -17.46 33.05
C TRP A 515 52.49 -18.33 33.89
N HIS A 516 51.27 -17.83 34.15
CA HIS A 516 50.32 -18.60 34.93
C HIS A 516 49.72 -19.75 34.12
N HIS A 517 49.59 -20.93 34.74
CA HIS A 517 49.09 -22.15 34.10
C HIS A 517 47.61 -22.05 33.66
N SER A 518 46.84 -21.09 34.18
CA SER A 518 45.43 -20.90 33.78
C SER A 518 45.25 -20.22 32.41
N ASN A 519 46.34 -19.80 31.76
CA ASN A 519 46.26 -19.20 30.44
C ASN A 519 45.95 -20.26 29.38
N GLN A 520 45.05 -19.94 28.43
CA GLN A 520 44.73 -20.82 27.30
C GLN A 520 45.85 -20.93 26.26
N LEU A 521 46.76 -19.96 26.24
CA LEU A 521 47.91 -19.94 25.35
C LEU A 521 49.17 -20.33 26.13
N SER A 522 50.03 -21.11 25.48
CA SER A 522 51.37 -21.40 25.96
C SER A 522 52.32 -20.22 25.64
N PRO A 523 53.38 -20.01 26.43
CA PRO A 523 54.50 -19.14 26.04
C PRO A 523 55.08 -19.47 24.65
N THR A 524 54.98 -20.73 24.19
CA THR A 524 55.42 -21.15 22.85
C THR A 524 54.52 -20.68 21.71
N ASP A 525 53.31 -20.22 22.01
CA ASP A 525 52.32 -19.80 20.99
C ASP A 525 52.36 -18.29 20.70
N VAL A 526 53.12 -17.53 21.50
CA VAL A 526 53.11 -16.07 21.48
C VAL A 526 54.51 -15.50 21.27
N LEU A 527 54.58 -14.35 20.60
CA LEU A 527 55.83 -13.59 20.46
C LEU A 527 56.05 -12.69 21.68
N PRO A 528 57.30 -12.33 22.04
CA PRO A 528 57.59 -11.36 23.09
C PRO A 528 56.93 -9.99 22.91
N ASN A 529 56.68 -9.57 21.67
CA ASN A 529 56.01 -8.32 21.32
C ASN A 529 54.48 -8.46 21.20
N SER A 530 53.90 -9.59 21.63
CA SER A 530 52.48 -9.86 21.52
C SER A 530 51.61 -8.90 22.35
N GLY A 531 50.50 -8.44 21.76
CA GLY A 531 49.47 -7.67 22.47
C GLY A 531 48.49 -8.53 23.28
N ARG A 532 48.69 -9.85 23.36
CA ARG A 532 47.80 -10.75 24.10
C ARG A 532 47.86 -10.45 25.60
N LYS A 533 46.69 -10.29 26.23
CA LYS A 533 46.54 -10.14 27.69
C LYS A 533 46.47 -11.52 28.32
N VAL A 534 47.33 -11.77 29.29
CA VAL A 534 47.46 -13.05 29.99
C VAL A 534 47.64 -12.82 31.48
N THR A 535 47.45 -13.87 32.26
CA THR A 535 47.67 -13.88 33.70
C THR A 535 49.12 -14.21 34.01
N TRP A 536 49.72 -13.42 34.89
CA TRP A 536 51.10 -13.55 35.36
C TRP A 536 51.09 -13.86 36.85
N GLN A 537 52.10 -14.61 37.29
CA GLN A 537 52.37 -14.89 38.69
C GLN A 537 53.83 -14.57 38.99
N CYS A 538 54.08 -13.70 39.98
CA CYS A 538 55.44 -13.42 40.42
C CYS A 538 55.88 -14.43 41.48
N ALA A 539 57.16 -14.42 41.83
CA ALA A 539 57.74 -15.28 42.86
C ALA A 539 57.05 -15.16 44.23
N GLU A 540 56.53 -13.97 44.57
CA GLU A 540 55.75 -13.71 45.79
C GLU A 540 54.30 -14.22 45.73
N GLY A 541 53.91 -14.89 44.64
CA GLY A 541 52.59 -15.49 44.45
C GLY A 541 51.48 -14.55 43.99
N HIS A 542 51.75 -13.26 43.79
CA HIS A 542 50.72 -12.32 43.34
C HIS A 542 50.30 -12.60 41.89
N LEU A 543 48.98 -12.66 41.66
CA LEU A 543 48.38 -12.83 40.34
C LEU A 543 47.92 -11.49 39.75
N TRP A 544 48.33 -11.20 38.51
CA TRP A 544 47.83 -10.01 37.80
C TRP A 544 47.71 -10.24 36.30
N ASN A 545 46.87 -9.43 35.66
CA ASN A 545 46.69 -9.45 34.23
C ASN A 545 47.53 -8.35 33.55
N ALA A 546 48.33 -8.73 32.56
CA ALA A 546 49.08 -7.78 31.72
C ALA A 546 49.26 -8.31 30.30
N ILE A 547 49.45 -7.41 29.34
CA ILE A 547 49.81 -7.81 27.97
C ILE A 547 51.28 -8.22 27.87
N VAL A 548 51.59 -9.23 27.04
CA VAL A 548 52.96 -9.79 26.91
C VAL A 548 53.99 -8.71 26.59
N ILE A 549 53.73 -7.83 25.62
CA ILE A 549 54.65 -6.74 25.24
C ILE A 549 54.98 -5.80 26.41
N SER A 550 54.06 -5.58 27.35
CA SER A 550 54.28 -4.75 28.53
C SER A 550 55.27 -5.40 29.50
N ARG A 551 55.17 -6.72 29.69
CA ARG A 551 56.13 -7.49 30.49
C ARG A 551 57.49 -7.54 29.81
N SER A 552 57.52 -7.79 28.51
CA SER A 552 58.75 -7.78 27.70
C SER A 552 59.50 -6.46 27.78
N LYS A 553 58.79 -5.32 27.91
CA LYS A 553 59.36 -3.98 28.14
C LYS A 553 59.78 -3.68 29.58
N GLY A 554 59.71 -4.66 30.50
CA GLY A 554 60.23 -4.54 31.87
C GLY A 554 59.21 -4.13 32.95
N ARG A 555 57.91 -4.03 32.66
CA ARG A 555 56.91 -3.66 33.69
C ARG A 555 56.55 -4.86 34.57
N GLY A 556 57.07 -4.93 35.80
CA GLY A 556 56.87 -6.05 36.75
C GLY A 556 55.53 -6.07 37.50
N CYS A 557 55.48 -6.84 38.59
CA CYS A 557 54.29 -7.04 39.41
C CYS A 557 53.79 -5.72 40.05
N PRO A 558 52.50 -5.36 39.88
CA PRO A 558 51.93 -4.13 40.43
C PRO A 558 51.75 -4.14 41.96
N TYR A 559 51.66 -5.33 42.57
CA TYR A 559 51.60 -5.49 44.02
C TYR A 559 52.98 -5.25 44.65
N CYS A 560 54.03 -5.90 44.13
CA CYS A 560 55.41 -5.72 44.61
C CYS A 560 55.91 -4.28 44.44
N SER A 561 55.45 -3.56 43.41
CA SER A 561 55.80 -2.14 43.18
C SER A 561 54.92 -1.14 43.93
N GLY A 562 54.03 -1.60 44.82
CA GLY A 562 53.20 -0.73 45.67
C GLY A 562 52.10 0.05 44.93
N LYS A 563 51.79 -0.34 43.69
CA LYS A 563 50.73 0.29 42.87
C LYS A 563 49.34 -0.28 43.17
N LEU A 564 49.27 -1.54 43.59
CA LEU A 564 48.05 -2.16 44.09
C LEU A 564 48.13 -2.39 45.59
N VAL A 565 46.97 -2.37 46.24
CA VAL A 565 46.82 -2.54 47.68
C VAL A 565 46.99 -4.00 48.07
N ILE A 566 47.77 -4.22 49.12
CA ILE A 566 47.81 -5.46 49.90
C ILE A 566 47.28 -5.07 51.28
N PRO A 567 46.04 -5.47 51.63
CA PRO A 567 45.44 -5.12 52.92
C PRO A 567 46.34 -5.53 54.09
N GLY A 568 46.54 -4.62 55.04
CA GLY A 568 47.41 -4.83 56.21
C GLY A 568 48.91 -4.73 55.92
N LYS A 569 49.32 -4.43 54.68
CA LYS A 569 50.74 -4.31 54.32
C LYS A 569 51.07 -3.02 53.56
N THR A 570 50.26 -2.59 52.60
CA THR A 570 50.55 -1.41 51.77
C THR A 570 49.44 -0.35 51.73
N ASP A 571 48.32 -0.60 52.42
CA ASP A 571 47.22 0.35 52.51
C ASP A 571 47.58 1.60 53.34
N LEU A 572 46.88 2.70 53.07
CA LEU A 572 47.13 4.00 53.69
C LEU A 572 46.88 3.96 55.20
N ALA A 573 45.86 3.26 55.66
CA ALA A 573 45.55 3.15 57.09
C ALA A 573 46.67 2.46 57.87
N THR A 574 47.25 1.40 57.29
CA THR A 574 48.38 0.66 57.86
C THR A 574 49.68 1.49 57.81
N ILE A 575 50.01 2.09 56.66
CA ILE A 575 51.29 2.78 56.48
C ILE A 575 51.30 4.18 57.13
N ARG A 576 50.17 4.90 57.15
CA ARG A 576 50.04 6.28 57.68
C ARG A 576 48.73 6.48 58.45
N PRO A 577 48.61 5.90 59.67
CA PRO A 577 47.42 6.08 60.50
C PRO A 577 47.18 7.55 60.87
N ASP A 578 48.24 8.34 61.03
CA ASP A 578 48.16 9.79 61.30
C ASP A 578 47.36 10.53 60.21
N ILE A 579 47.60 10.22 58.95
CA ILE A 579 46.93 10.84 57.80
C ILE A 579 45.55 10.24 57.57
N ALA A 580 45.38 8.94 57.82
CA ALA A 580 44.10 8.26 57.68
C ALA A 580 43.01 8.87 58.59
N THR A 581 43.37 9.42 59.75
CA THR A 581 42.41 10.14 60.63
C THR A 581 41.82 11.41 60.00
N GLU A 582 42.47 12.00 59.00
CA GLU A 582 41.95 13.17 58.28
C GLU A 582 41.16 12.77 57.02
N TRP A 583 40.97 11.47 56.76
CA TRP A 583 40.20 10.98 55.62
C TRP A 583 38.72 11.29 55.81
N ASP A 584 38.14 12.04 54.89
CA ASP A 584 36.73 12.42 55.00
C ASP A 584 35.81 11.24 54.63
N SER A 585 34.71 11.08 55.36
CA SER A 585 33.74 9.99 55.13
C SER A 585 32.96 10.13 53.82
N SER A 586 33.03 11.28 53.14
CA SER A 586 32.44 11.49 51.81
C SER A 586 33.20 10.80 50.68
N ASN A 587 34.41 10.28 50.94
CA ASN A 587 35.16 9.54 49.93
C ASN A 587 34.49 8.20 49.62
N SER A 588 34.53 7.79 48.36
CA SER A 588 33.99 6.51 47.89
C SER A 588 34.83 5.29 48.28
N LEU A 589 36.07 5.50 48.75
CA LEU A 589 36.95 4.45 49.25
C LEU A 589 37.35 4.78 50.68
N THR A 590 37.63 3.74 51.44
CA THR A 590 38.26 3.81 52.76
C THR A 590 39.78 3.99 52.64
N ALA A 591 40.41 4.42 53.73
CA ALA A 591 41.87 4.49 53.81
C ALA A 591 42.54 3.09 53.71
N GLN A 592 41.80 2.01 53.93
CA GLN A 592 42.28 0.63 53.77
C GLN A 592 42.28 0.16 52.31
N GLU A 593 41.59 0.88 51.42
CA GLU A 593 41.41 0.52 50.00
C GLU A 593 42.30 1.33 49.05
N VAL A 594 43.18 2.17 49.60
CA VAL A 594 44.12 2.99 48.82
C VAL A 594 45.53 2.80 49.35
N THR A 595 46.54 2.79 48.47
CA THR A 595 47.94 2.76 48.92
C THR A 595 48.40 4.14 49.38
N ALA A 596 49.38 4.19 50.27
CA ALA A 596 50.00 5.46 50.69
C ALA A 596 50.68 6.22 49.52
N HIS A 597 50.91 5.58 48.38
CA HIS A 597 51.51 6.19 47.18
C HIS A 597 50.49 6.43 46.07
N SER A 598 49.19 6.35 46.37
CA SER A 598 48.16 6.53 45.37
C SER A 598 48.11 7.96 44.82
N ASP A 599 47.99 8.09 43.50
CA ASP A 599 47.72 9.37 42.83
C ASP A 599 46.23 9.75 42.83
N ARG A 600 45.41 9.04 43.62
CA ARG A 600 43.98 9.33 43.75
C ARG A 600 43.76 10.65 44.49
N LEU A 601 42.90 11.50 43.92
CA LEU A 601 42.37 12.69 44.60
C LEU A 601 41.35 12.25 45.65
N ALA A 602 41.53 12.67 46.89
CA ALA A 602 40.63 12.38 48.00
C ALA A 602 40.22 13.69 48.71
N THR A 603 39.06 13.64 49.36
CA THR A 603 38.57 14.69 50.26
C THR A 603 39.11 14.45 51.67
N TRP A 604 39.50 15.52 52.34
CA TRP A 604 40.12 15.48 53.66
C TRP A 604 39.43 16.46 54.58
N LYS A 605 39.34 16.11 55.85
CA LYS A 605 38.79 16.95 56.91
C LYS A 605 39.75 17.02 58.08
N CYS A 606 40.22 18.22 58.40
CA CYS A 606 41.14 18.40 59.52
C CYS A 606 40.36 18.51 60.83
N ARG A 607 41.09 18.45 61.95
CA ARG A 607 40.51 18.58 63.30
C ARG A 607 39.76 19.90 63.53
N ALA A 608 40.14 20.97 62.84
CA ALA A 608 39.46 22.27 62.88
C ALA A 608 38.18 22.31 62.01
N GLY A 609 37.79 21.19 61.39
CA GLY A 609 36.55 21.05 60.61
C GLY A 609 36.65 21.48 59.15
N HIS A 610 37.78 22.04 58.69
CA HIS A 610 37.96 22.44 57.30
C HIS A 610 38.03 21.23 56.37
N VAL A 611 37.31 21.31 55.25
CA VAL A 611 37.27 20.27 54.21
C VAL A 611 38.02 20.73 52.96
N TRP A 612 38.89 19.89 52.40
CA TRP A 612 39.61 20.18 51.15
C TRP A 612 39.95 18.91 50.36
N GLN A 613 40.30 19.08 49.09
CA GLN A 613 40.74 17.97 48.23
C GLN A 613 42.25 18.01 48.02
N ALA A 614 42.89 16.84 48.10
CA ALA A 614 44.31 16.64 47.82
C ALA A 614 44.59 15.19 47.41
N VAL A 615 45.65 14.97 46.62
CA VAL A 615 46.10 13.64 46.21
C VAL A 615 46.72 12.89 47.41
N VAL A 616 46.46 11.58 47.55
CA VAL A 616 46.97 10.77 48.67
C VAL A 616 48.49 10.83 48.78
N SER A 617 49.23 10.64 47.67
CA SER A 617 50.70 10.71 47.64
C SER A 617 51.26 12.08 48.08
N ASN A 618 50.52 13.19 47.87
CA ASN A 618 50.92 14.53 48.35
C ASN A 618 50.75 14.70 49.87
N ARG A 619 49.81 13.96 50.47
CA ARG A 619 49.55 13.97 51.92
C ARG A 619 50.52 13.08 52.70
N THR A 620 50.93 11.98 52.09
CA THR A 620 51.83 10.99 52.70
C THR A 620 53.31 11.22 52.36
N GLY A 621 53.61 12.00 51.32
CA GLY A 621 54.97 12.29 50.86
C GLY A 621 55.81 13.15 51.82
N ARG A 622 57.07 13.39 51.44
CA ARG A 622 58.07 14.07 52.29
C ARG A 622 57.71 15.53 52.63
N ARG A 623 57.11 16.29 51.70
CA ARG A 623 56.72 17.71 51.89
C ARG A 623 55.25 17.85 52.31
N ARG A 624 54.82 17.05 53.30
CA ARG A 624 53.43 16.88 53.78
C ARG A 624 52.60 18.15 53.64
N VAL A 625 51.68 18.16 52.67
CA VAL A 625 50.78 19.31 52.46
C VAL A 625 49.57 19.15 53.39
N GLY A 626 49.50 19.97 54.44
CA GLY A 626 48.39 19.95 55.40
C GLY A 626 47.15 20.71 54.93
N CYS A 627 46.25 20.98 55.88
CA CYS A 627 45.05 21.78 55.62
C CYS A 627 45.41 23.18 55.10
N PRO A 628 44.93 23.60 53.91
CA PRO A 628 45.27 24.90 53.32
C PRO A 628 44.65 26.08 54.06
N TYR A 629 43.60 25.84 54.86
CA TYR A 629 42.97 26.85 55.70
C TYR A 629 43.77 27.08 56.99
N CYS A 630 44.11 26.00 57.72
CA CYS A 630 44.91 26.10 58.96
C CYS A 630 46.32 26.65 58.72
N SER A 631 46.93 26.34 57.58
CA SER A 631 48.23 26.88 57.17
C SER A 631 48.18 28.32 56.66
N GLY A 632 46.98 28.93 56.61
CA GLY A 632 46.78 30.30 56.14
C GLY A 632 46.97 30.49 54.64
N HIS A 633 47.06 29.44 53.84
CA HIS A 633 47.17 29.55 52.38
C HIS A 633 45.84 29.92 51.70
N ARG A 634 44.69 29.55 52.29
CA ARG A 634 43.34 29.93 51.85
C ARG A 634 42.66 30.83 52.88
N ALA A 635 41.81 31.75 52.40
CA ALA A 635 40.93 32.53 53.26
C ALA A 635 39.86 31.62 53.88
N ILE A 636 39.44 31.93 55.11
CA ILE A 636 38.28 31.35 55.77
C ILE A 636 37.12 32.36 55.61
N PRO A 637 36.10 32.08 54.78
CA PRO A 637 34.97 32.98 54.59
C PRO A 637 34.27 33.30 55.91
N GLY A 638 33.95 34.57 56.13
CA GLY A 638 33.35 35.10 57.36
C GLY A 638 34.34 35.38 58.49
N GLN A 639 35.63 35.04 58.34
CA GLN A 639 36.65 35.21 59.40
C GLN A 639 37.89 35.96 58.93
N THR A 640 38.54 35.49 57.86
CA THR A 640 39.87 35.99 57.42
C THR A 640 39.88 36.48 55.98
N ASP A 641 38.72 36.46 55.32
CA ASP A 641 38.58 36.91 53.95
C ASP A 641 38.50 38.43 53.81
N LEU A 642 38.70 38.91 52.58
CA LEU A 642 38.76 40.33 52.25
C LEU A 642 37.40 41.00 52.42
N ARG A 643 36.29 40.32 52.11
CA ARG A 643 34.96 40.90 52.27
C ARG A 643 34.67 41.20 53.74
N THR A 644 35.01 40.27 54.63
CA THR A 644 34.86 40.45 56.07
C THR A 644 35.82 41.49 56.63
N LEU A 645 37.10 41.46 56.25
CA LEU A 645 38.12 42.33 56.84
C LEU A 645 38.23 43.73 56.21
N ARG A 646 37.84 43.89 54.94
CA ARG A 646 37.96 45.13 54.15
C ARG A 646 36.74 45.32 53.23
N PRO A 647 35.54 45.58 53.81
CA PRO A 647 34.32 45.78 53.03
C PRO A 647 34.40 46.98 52.07
N ASP A 648 35.21 47.98 52.41
CA ASP A 648 35.54 49.13 51.56
C ASP A 648 36.20 48.70 50.24
N LEU A 649 37.19 47.81 50.32
CA LEU A 649 37.86 47.27 49.14
C LEU A 649 36.98 46.26 48.40
N ALA A 650 36.22 45.45 49.13
CA ALA A 650 35.29 44.51 48.52
C ALA A 650 34.21 45.22 47.67
N ALA A 651 33.82 46.45 48.02
CA ALA A 651 32.91 47.28 47.23
C ALA A 651 33.53 47.74 45.89
N GLU A 652 34.86 47.90 45.83
CA GLU A 652 35.59 48.21 44.60
C GLU A 652 36.01 46.96 43.82
N TRP A 653 35.63 45.77 44.27
CA TRP A 653 35.94 44.52 43.58
C TRP A 653 35.19 44.44 42.26
N ASP A 654 35.89 44.41 41.15
CA ASP A 654 35.22 44.42 39.85
C ASP A 654 34.47 43.10 39.61
N ILE A 655 33.28 43.20 39.00
CA ILE A 655 32.43 42.05 38.68
C ILE A 655 33.06 41.08 37.67
N SER A 656 34.04 41.52 36.89
CA SER A 656 34.77 40.66 35.94
C SER A 656 35.68 39.63 36.62
N ASN A 657 35.94 39.77 37.92
CA ASN A 657 36.78 38.82 38.63
C ASN A 657 36.09 37.45 38.77
N THR A 658 36.82 36.40 38.40
CA THR A 658 36.36 35.01 38.54
C THR A 658 36.29 34.52 39.98
N ARG A 659 36.94 35.23 40.92
CA ARG A 659 36.94 34.90 42.35
C ARG A 659 36.19 35.98 43.12
N PRO A 660 35.25 35.60 43.99
CA PRO A 660 34.61 36.55 44.88
C PRO A 660 35.61 37.03 45.97
N PRO A 661 35.40 38.22 46.54
CA PRO A 661 36.30 38.78 47.55
C PRO A 661 36.34 37.97 48.85
N ASP A 662 35.31 37.17 49.15
CA ASP A 662 35.30 36.23 50.29
C ASP A 662 36.23 35.02 50.11
N HIS A 663 36.83 34.83 48.93
CA HIS A 663 37.87 33.85 48.66
C HIS A 663 39.29 34.45 48.62
N ALA A 664 39.41 35.77 48.82
CA ALA A 664 40.67 36.48 48.91
C ALA A 664 40.97 36.86 50.37
N LYS A 665 42.23 37.00 50.75
CA LYS A 665 42.64 37.63 52.01
C LYS A 665 43.09 39.06 51.72
N PRO A 666 43.08 39.97 52.72
CA PRO A 666 43.77 41.26 52.60
C PRO A 666 45.24 41.13 52.18
N THR A 667 45.91 40.02 52.54
CA THR A 667 47.32 39.75 52.17
C THR A 667 47.49 38.99 50.86
N SER A 668 46.42 38.69 50.13
CA SER A 668 46.50 37.96 48.86
C SER A 668 47.37 38.68 47.85
N THR A 669 48.26 37.93 47.20
CA THR A 669 49.26 38.42 46.26
C THR A 669 48.88 38.22 44.78
N PHE A 670 47.77 37.54 44.50
CA PHE A 670 47.24 37.45 43.14
C PHE A 670 46.58 38.77 42.74
N LYS A 671 46.69 39.16 41.47
CA LYS A 671 46.04 40.35 40.93
C LYS A 671 44.56 40.06 40.66
N VAL A 672 43.74 41.08 40.85
CA VAL A 672 42.31 41.12 40.51
C VAL A 672 42.00 42.50 39.93
N ALA A 673 40.93 42.58 39.16
CA ALA A 673 40.42 43.83 38.63
C ALA A 673 39.68 44.61 39.74
N TRP A 674 39.90 45.90 39.80
CA TRP A 674 39.21 46.81 40.72
C TRP A 674 38.51 47.88 39.90
N ARG A 675 37.34 48.31 40.36
CA ARG A 675 36.59 49.41 39.76
C ARG A 675 36.36 50.49 40.80
N CYS A 676 36.84 51.70 40.51
CA CYS A 676 36.60 52.84 41.40
C CYS A 676 35.25 53.46 41.12
N ALA A 677 34.80 54.36 42.00
CA ALA A 677 33.53 55.09 41.84
C ALA A 677 33.44 55.92 40.54
N ARG A 678 34.58 56.33 39.96
CA ARG A 678 34.63 57.03 38.65
C ARG A 678 34.59 56.09 37.44
N GLY A 679 34.45 54.78 37.67
CA GLY A 679 34.30 53.76 36.62
C GLY A 679 35.61 53.23 36.01
N HIS A 680 36.78 53.74 36.41
CA HIS A 680 38.07 53.22 35.95
C HIS A 680 38.30 51.80 36.46
N VAL A 681 38.76 50.91 35.57
CA VAL A 681 39.11 49.52 35.90
C VAL A 681 40.62 49.34 35.82
N TRP A 682 41.23 48.76 36.85
CA TRP A 682 42.67 48.45 36.86
C TRP A 682 42.97 47.17 37.63
N GLU A 683 44.13 46.58 37.37
CA GLU A 683 44.58 45.40 38.11
C GLU A 683 45.52 45.77 39.25
N ALA A 684 45.22 45.26 40.45
CA ALA A 684 46.11 45.33 41.61
C ALA A 684 45.90 44.10 42.49
N THR A 685 46.85 43.82 43.40
CA THR A 685 46.66 42.75 44.37
C THR A 685 45.83 43.23 45.56
N PRO A 686 45.03 42.37 46.22
CA PRO A 686 44.36 42.72 47.48
C PRO A 686 45.33 43.24 48.54
N ARG A 687 46.56 42.70 48.59
CA ARG A 687 47.64 43.21 49.45
C ARG A 687 47.97 44.68 49.18
N HIS A 688 48.16 45.04 47.92
CA HIS A 688 48.52 46.40 47.53
C HIS A 688 47.36 47.37 47.80
N ARG A 689 46.12 46.97 47.50
CA ARG A 689 44.93 47.76 47.86
C ARG A 689 44.77 47.92 49.37
N SER A 690 45.02 46.85 50.13
CA SER A 690 44.94 46.87 51.59
C SER A 690 45.98 47.78 52.23
N GLN A 691 47.12 48.00 51.57
CA GLN A 691 48.18 48.93 51.97
C GLN A 691 47.88 50.41 51.66
N GLY A 692 46.71 50.72 51.09
CA GLY A 692 46.24 52.11 50.89
C GLY A 692 46.43 52.64 49.46
N HIS A 693 46.92 51.83 48.53
CA HIS A 693 47.07 52.26 47.13
C HIS A 693 45.72 52.22 46.40
N GLY A 694 45.26 53.39 45.97
CA GLY A 694 43.98 53.59 45.26
C GLY A 694 44.08 53.46 43.73
N CYS A 695 43.05 53.96 43.04
CA CYS A 695 42.98 53.94 41.58
C CYS A 695 44.10 54.79 40.94
N PRO A 696 44.95 54.24 40.06
CA PRO A 696 46.05 54.99 39.44
C PRO A 696 45.56 56.11 38.50
N HIS A 697 44.32 56.01 38.01
CA HIS A 697 43.70 57.02 37.14
C HIS A 697 43.01 58.15 37.90
N CYS A 698 42.77 58.00 39.21
CA CYS A 698 42.12 59.01 40.03
C CYS A 698 43.09 59.85 40.87
N ALA A 699 44.34 59.41 41.02
CA ALA A 699 45.36 60.15 41.74
C ALA A 699 45.80 61.39 40.93
N PRO A 700 45.78 62.61 41.50
CA PRO A 700 46.34 63.79 40.84
C PRO A 700 47.84 63.58 40.59
N LYS A 701 48.31 63.92 39.38
CA LYS A 701 49.74 63.89 39.02
C LYS A 701 50.53 64.93 39.80
#